data_AF-A0A1H7V9S7-F1
#
_entry.id   AF-A0A1H7V9S7-F1
#
_cell.length_a   1.000
_cell.length_b   1.000
_cell.length_c   1.000
_cell.angle_alpha   90.00
_cell.angle_beta   90.00
_cell.angle_gamma   90.00
#
_symmetry.space_group_name_H-M   'P 1'
#
loop_
_entity.id
_entity.type
_entity.pdbx_description
1 polymer ?
#
loop_
_entity_poly.entity_id
_entity_poly.type
_entity_poly.pdbx_seq_one_letter_code
_entity_poly.pdbx_strand_id
1 'polypeptide(L)'
;MQGRIHKAIRRAVPGQTTFYRPTSPDLSGTANPTRIRKILREEGLQSKLHVGPADDIFEREADEMAEAALRMPEENRMEPDTADPKQEHRQSNGFPSPSPSVLRRKSPPQPGPAGEQAYYSDLREEVRRDLSGRSSAPGAELRKKLLEIVEAIEAADAQGKSQKALAEIAKAVREFVAAMAGFKPEFRLAEWSQAGFDYTTARYQLVLSPSLAEQIAARLALLGLAGQAEEMRIFAKRTGVGRWPLEEQSNYYEVLTSTAAESIDLSSEAALSASSDRIFKALALVMQGISKLNLEEARADLQTVRSIFPSAAEGSLGFFSIGLYLEALVVHVKRLHTALQQILQKRMDDAISEVQTTGMPAALDKAEALLKDIQVQALTDIRGAGKASLFVGALAPEVTRSTFTKKGGTHEEFFGAGKGPRVKIEYYDVRQETGKEKQLTLQRICSIRQAQIKLVREMYGLETREPKAKREGEENKALIAQALGGEEFRLNSIDDWRKFLAAKYDRMVGQQKLSASEAFLRILDLLSRYLKAFTISTPFNIDDYGRNLLTAPLPRALTGQIIHDCGVYALRIVYMLSLISERLRLKIRFVFFPDHVGLILTGEEVPTVIAHNNEITPLPESAQLKSLAAETRTTFFRENYVTLDELKKLWDSKTRDDRIPGPKDYDQFILELAGSYFISHVTMPGAAKDVPASAYAEAKGEAGIKGALWRQCRALLSRELFSAETKKPSSDIYQLHLGYLKMLEDYKAFHNSILLPFWNVAAHKLWQEYRERLLSPEAPNSAAYRQSAKDYREKLLALAAPVEEAYQRLLSIKKEMGDLLSTHRPSPVASKRIVQGRRSSLLFEYYWRQDLIKHLKNLDQGRDITPPFSSREGFLSPMD
;
A
#
# COMPACT_ATOMS: atom_id res chain seq x y z
N MET A 1 -32.42 23.95 -27.49
CA MET A 1 -31.91 22.73 -28.16
C MET A 1 -32.00 21.47 -27.28
N GLN A 2 -31.87 21.56 -25.95
CA GLN A 2 -32.05 20.42 -25.01
C GLN A 2 -33.48 19.85 -24.91
N GLY A 3 -34.53 20.62 -25.20
CA GLY A 3 -35.93 20.12 -25.14
C GLY A 3 -36.35 19.19 -26.29
N ARG A 4 -35.61 19.14 -27.40
CA ARG A 4 -35.96 18.29 -28.57
C ARG A 4 -35.45 16.85 -28.46
N ILE A 5 -34.43 16.60 -27.63
CA ILE A 5 -33.84 15.26 -27.41
C ILE A 5 -34.72 14.42 -26.48
N HIS A 6 -35.32 15.02 -25.44
CA HIS A 6 -36.25 14.34 -24.53
C HIS A 6 -37.56 13.87 -25.20
N LYS A 7 -37.97 14.51 -26.31
CA LYS A 7 -39.19 14.16 -27.05
C LYS A 7 -38.98 13.03 -28.07
N ALA A 8 -37.73 12.78 -28.48
CA ALA A 8 -37.37 11.66 -29.35
C ALA A 8 -37.28 10.32 -28.58
N ILE A 9 -36.81 10.36 -27.33
CA ILE A 9 -36.65 9.16 -26.49
C ILE A 9 -37.99 8.57 -26.04
N ARG A 10 -39.04 9.38 -25.85
CA ARG A 10 -40.40 8.88 -25.51
C ARG A 10 -41.17 8.25 -26.68
N ARG A 11 -40.68 8.35 -27.93
CA ARG A 11 -41.39 7.83 -29.12
C ARG A 11 -40.90 6.45 -29.60
N ALA A 12 -39.85 5.88 -28.99
CA ALA A 12 -39.15 4.72 -29.54
C ALA A 12 -39.30 3.40 -28.75
N VAL A 13 -40.30 3.25 -27.87
CA VAL A 13 -40.59 1.98 -27.19
C VAL A 13 -42.06 1.58 -27.38
N PRO A 14 -42.36 0.53 -28.16
CA PRO A 14 -43.67 -0.10 -28.20
C PRO A 14 -43.92 -0.82 -26.87
N GLY A 15 -45.06 -0.57 -26.26
CA GLY A 15 -45.41 -1.08 -24.94
C GLY A 15 -45.75 -2.55 -24.92
N GLN A 16 -45.59 -3.15 -23.74
CA GLN A 16 -46.48 -4.15 -23.16
C GLN A 16 -46.00 -4.42 -21.74
N THR A 17 -46.78 -4.01 -20.74
CA THR A 17 -47.31 -4.90 -19.69
C THR A 17 -48.11 -4.10 -18.68
N THR A 18 -49.27 -4.66 -18.37
CA THR A 18 -50.37 -4.17 -17.57
C THR A 18 -50.03 -4.12 -16.08
N PHE A 19 -50.37 -3.01 -15.43
CA PHE A 19 -50.38 -2.90 -13.97
C PHE A 19 -51.62 -3.61 -13.41
N TYR A 20 -51.40 -4.68 -12.63
CA TYR A 20 -52.42 -5.26 -11.74
C TYR A 20 -52.43 -4.49 -10.42
N ARG A 21 -53.63 -4.04 -10.02
CA ARG A 21 -53.92 -3.35 -8.76
C ARG A 21 -54.37 -4.40 -7.74
N PRO A 22 -53.82 -4.50 -6.51
CA PRO A 22 -54.41 -5.36 -5.51
C PRO A 22 -55.50 -4.60 -4.74
N THR A 23 -56.70 -5.17 -4.79
CA THR A 23 -57.83 -4.92 -3.89
C THR A 23 -57.53 -5.43 -2.48
N SER A 24 -57.85 -4.62 -1.48
CA SER A 24 -57.99 -5.03 -0.08
C SER A 24 -59.13 -6.04 0.09
N PRO A 25 -59.07 -6.92 1.10
CA PRO A 25 -60.28 -7.17 1.86
C PRO A 25 -60.05 -7.14 3.37
N ASP A 26 -61.05 -6.59 4.04
CA ASP A 26 -61.26 -6.58 5.47
C ASP A 26 -62.28 -7.68 5.87
N LEU A 27 -62.37 -7.91 7.18
CA LEU A 27 -63.42 -8.60 7.96
C LEU A 27 -63.25 -10.08 8.36
N SER A 28 -62.84 -10.22 9.63
CA SER A 28 -63.59 -10.82 10.75
C SER A 28 -64.04 -12.29 10.71
N GLY A 29 -63.75 -13.01 11.80
CA GLY A 29 -64.73 -13.93 12.40
C GLY A 29 -64.23 -15.26 12.98
N THR A 30 -64.18 -15.30 14.31
CA THR A 30 -64.49 -16.43 15.20
C THR A 30 -63.44 -17.51 15.52
N ALA A 31 -63.46 -17.90 16.79
CA ALA A 31 -62.41 -18.53 17.57
C ALA A 31 -62.44 -20.06 17.55
N ASN A 32 -61.26 -20.69 17.63
CA ASN A 32 -61.10 -22.09 18.02
C ASN A 32 -59.85 -22.25 18.94
N PRO A 33 -60.02 -22.58 20.24
CA PRO A 33 -58.92 -22.61 21.21
C PRO A 33 -57.88 -23.74 21.01
N THR A 34 -58.15 -24.71 20.13
CA THR A 34 -57.25 -25.86 19.92
C THR A 34 -56.24 -25.63 18.80
N ARG A 35 -56.38 -24.54 18.03
CA ARG A 35 -55.42 -24.11 17.00
C ARG A 35 -54.34 -23.18 17.54
N ILE A 36 -54.53 -22.61 18.74
CA ILE A 36 -53.63 -21.65 19.38
C ILE A 36 -52.39 -22.33 20.01
N ARG A 37 -52.45 -23.62 20.38
CA ARG A 37 -51.27 -24.36 20.87
C ARG A 37 -50.31 -24.83 19.77
N LYS A 38 -50.71 -24.80 18.49
CA LYS A 38 -49.82 -25.10 17.36
C LYS A 38 -49.25 -23.83 16.70
N ILE A 39 -49.88 -22.67 16.91
CA ILE A 39 -49.44 -21.38 16.35
C ILE A 39 -48.51 -20.62 17.32
N LEU A 40 -48.62 -20.82 18.64
CA LEU A 40 -47.72 -20.18 19.63
C LEU A 40 -46.35 -20.87 19.80
N ARG A 41 -45.92 -21.74 18.88
CA ARG A 41 -44.56 -22.31 18.88
C ARG A 41 -43.72 -21.97 17.63
N GLU A 42 -44.24 -21.23 16.65
CA GLU A 42 -43.54 -21.07 15.37
C GLU A 42 -43.18 -19.64 14.95
N GLU A 43 -43.52 -18.58 15.70
CA GLU A 43 -43.04 -17.23 15.35
C GLU A 43 -42.60 -16.46 16.59
N GLY A 44 -41.29 -16.28 16.76
CA GLY A 44 -40.72 -15.38 17.77
C GLY A 44 -39.44 -15.83 18.49
N LEU A 45 -38.89 -17.01 18.21
CA LEU A 45 -37.57 -17.42 18.70
C LEU A 45 -36.57 -17.42 17.53
N GLN A 46 -35.43 -16.75 17.73
CA GLN A 46 -34.32 -16.74 16.77
C GLN A 46 -34.03 -18.16 16.31
N SER A 47 -33.99 -18.38 15.00
CA SER A 47 -33.47 -19.62 14.43
C SER A 47 -32.06 -19.83 14.99
N LYS A 48 -31.87 -20.93 15.72
CA LYS A 48 -30.57 -21.39 16.20
C LYS A 48 -29.55 -21.32 15.06
N LEU A 49 -28.44 -20.64 15.29
CA LEU A 49 -27.33 -20.58 14.34
C LEU A 49 -26.64 -21.95 14.36
N HIS A 50 -26.92 -22.78 13.36
CA HIS A 50 -26.19 -24.02 13.17
C HIS A 50 -24.75 -23.70 12.76
N VAL A 51 -23.80 -24.19 13.56
CA VAL A 51 -22.36 -24.10 13.34
C VAL A 51 -21.85 -25.31 12.53
N GLY A 52 -22.63 -26.40 12.46
CA GLY A 52 -22.35 -27.57 11.62
C GLY A 52 -23.54 -28.52 11.43
N PRO A 53 -23.37 -29.65 10.72
CA PRO A 53 -24.35 -30.75 10.69
C PRO A 53 -24.64 -31.26 12.11
N ALA A 54 -25.81 -31.87 12.34
CA ALA A 54 -26.26 -32.30 13.68
C ALA A 54 -25.30 -33.26 14.42
N ASP A 55 -24.40 -33.92 13.68
CA ASP A 55 -23.44 -34.88 14.24
C ASP A 55 -22.04 -34.27 14.45
N ASP A 56 -21.84 -32.98 14.12
CA ASP A 56 -20.58 -32.25 14.29
C ASP A 56 -20.26 -32.08 15.78
N ILE A 57 -18.99 -32.24 16.12
CA ILE A 57 -18.48 -32.04 17.48
C ILE A 57 -18.68 -30.57 17.92
N PHE A 58 -18.54 -29.63 16.99
CA PHE A 58 -18.68 -28.19 17.29
C PHE A 58 -20.14 -27.77 17.45
N GLU A 59 -21.09 -28.44 16.79
CA GLU A 59 -22.53 -28.21 17.00
C GLU A 59 -22.94 -28.73 18.38
N ARG A 60 -22.42 -29.90 18.79
CA ARG A 60 -22.65 -30.45 20.13
C ARG A 60 -22.06 -29.58 21.24
N GLU A 61 -20.84 -29.08 21.06
CA GLU A 61 -20.20 -28.18 22.03
C GLU A 61 -20.95 -26.84 22.15
N ALA A 62 -21.44 -26.28 21.04
CA ALA A 62 -22.26 -25.08 21.05
C ALA A 62 -23.60 -25.29 21.80
N ASP A 63 -24.19 -26.48 21.66
CA ASP A 63 -25.42 -26.85 22.35
C ASP A 63 -25.23 -27.01 23.85
N GLU A 64 -24.14 -27.67 24.26
CA GLU A 64 -23.79 -27.82 25.66
C GLU A 64 -23.51 -26.45 26.32
N MET A 65 -22.84 -25.53 25.62
CA MET A 65 -22.59 -24.18 26.13
C MET A 65 -23.87 -23.33 26.23
N ALA A 66 -24.76 -23.42 25.24
CA ALA A 66 -26.04 -22.73 25.28
C ALA A 66 -26.94 -23.27 26.41
N GLU A 67 -26.95 -24.59 26.62
CA GLU A 67 -27.70 -25.22 27.70
C GLU A 67 -27.11 -24.86 29.08
N ALA A 68 -25.78 -24.77 29.20
CA ALA A 68 -25.11 -24.31 30.42
C ALA A 68 -25.43 -22.85 30.76
N ALA A 69 -25.46 -21.96 29.75
CA ALA A 69 -25.81 -20.56 29.93
C ALA A 69 -27.28 -20.37 30.35
N LEU A 70 -28.19 -21.22 29.86
CA LEU A 70 -29.61 -21.20 30.22
C LEU A 70 -29.86 -21.74 31.64
N ARG A 71 -28.96 -22.54 32.20
CA ARG A 71 -29.04 -23.12 33.56
C ARG A 71 -28.36 -22.26 34.64
N MET A 72 -27.74 -21.13 34.30
CA MET A 72 -27.13 -20.25 35.29
C MET A 72 -28.18 -19.59 36.21
N PRO A 73 -27.97 -19.58 37.54
CA PRO A 73 -28.84 -18.87 38.49
C PRO A 73 -28.91 -17.37 38.19
N GLU A 74 -30.08 -16.74 38.40
CA GLU A 74 -30.31 -15.32 38.11
C GLU A 74 -29.34 -14.37 38.84
N GLU A 75 -28.78 -14.79 39.96
CA GLU A 75 -27.79 -14.05 40.76
C GLU A 75 -26.46 -13.78 40.02
N ASN A 76 -26.19 -14.46 38.90
CA ASN A 76 -25.00 -14.26 38.05
C ASN A 76 -25.27 -13.49 36.75
N ARG A 77 -26.46 -12.90 36.57
CA ARG A 77 -26.76 -11.99 35.45
C ARG A 77 -26.50 -10.55 35.90
N MET A 78 -25.46 -9.91 35.35
CA MET A 78 -25.24 -8.47 35.56
C MET A 78 -26.39 -7.67 34.95
N GLU A 79 -27.15 -6.96 35.78
CA GLU A 79 -28.06 -5.91 35.33
C GLU A 79 -27.26 -4.67 34.89
N PRO A 80 -27.61 -4.02 33.77
CA PRO A 80 -26.96 -2.78 33.35
C PRO A 80 -27.46 -1.61 34.23
N ASP A 81 -26.51 -0.89 34.82
CA ASP A 81 -26.73 0.28 35.65
C ASP A 81 -27.61 1.35 34.98
N THR A 82 -28.48 1.93 35.81
CA THR A 82 -29.46 2.96 35.49
C THR A 82 -28.84 4.28 35.03
N ALA A 83 -29.16 4.70 33.80
CA ALA A 83 -28.93 6.06 33.30
C ALA A 83 -30.25 6.87 33.24
N ASP A 84 -30.15 8.13 33.64
CA ASP A 84 -31.21 9.14 33.82
C ASP A 84 -32.03 9.45 32.54
N PRO A 85 -33.39 9.40 32.52
CA PRO A 85 -34.19 9.47 31.29
C PRO A 85 -34.39 10.87 30.67
N LYS A 86 -33.70 11.92 31.12
CA LYS A 86 -34.08 13.31 30.77
C LYS A 86 -33.21 14.05 29.75
N GLN A 87 -32.34 13.37 29.00
CA GLN A 87 -31.47 14.04 28.01
C GLN A 87 -31.56 13.56 26.55
N GLU A 88 -32.52 12.71 26.18
CA GLU A 88 -32.69 12.21 24.79
C GLU A 88 -33.93 12.75 24.05
N HIS A 89 -34.20 14.05 24.21
CA HIS A 89 -35.13 14.76 23.34
C HIS A 89 -34.50 16.03 22.78
N ARG A 90 -33.45 15.87 21.97
CA ARG A 90 -32.99 16.81 20.93
C ARG A 90 -31.76 16.23 20.23
N GLN A 91 -31.97 15.32 19.28
CA GLN A 91 -31.19 15.14 18.05
C GLN A 91 -31.57 13.82 17.38
N SER A 92 -32.66 13.81 16.63
CA SER A 92 -32.94 12.75 15.65
C SER A 92 -33.57 13.38 14.41
N ASN A 93 -32.73 13.87 13.51
CA ASN A 93 -33.12 14.16 12.14
C ASN A 93 -32.20 13.35 11.20
N GLY A 94 -32.74 12.21 10.75
CA GLY A 94 -32.67 11.77 9.35
C GLY A 94 -31.43 10.99 8.90
N PHE A 95 -31.48 9.66 9.00
CA PHE A 95 -31.10 8.74 7.92
C PHE A 95 -31.91 7.42 8.05
N PRO A 96 -32.50 6.87 6.97
CA PRO A 96 -33.23 5.61 7.04
C PRO A 96 -32.29 4.40 7.02
N SER A 97 -32.51 3.44 7.91
CA SER A 97 -31.89 2.12 7.86
C SER A 97 -32.42 1.31 6.68
N PRO A 98 -31.57 0.61 5.89
CA PRO A 98 -32.04 -0.27 4.84
C PRO A 98 -32.53 -1.60 5.41
N SER A 99 -33.69 -2.05 4.93
CA SER A 99 -34.28 -3.37 5.22
C SER A 99 -33.45 -4.51 4.60
N PRO A 100 -33.37 -5.69 5.24
CA PRO A 100 -32.70 -6.85 4.68
C PRO A 100 -33.59 -7.52 3.63
N SER A 101 -33.16 -7.51 2.36
CA SER A 101 -33.76 -8.35 1.32
C SER A 101 -32.99 -9.65 1.18
N VAL A 102 -33.60 -10.74 1.63
CA VAL A 102 -33.15 -12.11 1.38
C VAL A 102 -33.59 -12.49 -0.03
N LEU A 103 -32.68 -12.40 -1.00
CA LEU A 103 -32.80 -13.10 -2.28
C LEU A 103 -31.53 -13.92 -2.51
N ARG A 104 -31.62 -15.21 -2.18
CA ARG A 104 -30.64 -16.24 -2.59
C ARG A 104 -30.62 -16.33 -4.12
N ARG A 105 -29.62 -15.74 -4.77
CA ARG A 105 -29.14 -16.18 -6.09
C ARG A 105 -27.75 -16.77 -5.90
N LYS A 106 -27.56 -18.01 -6.38
CA LYS A 106 -26.25 -18.64 -6.47
C LYS A 106 -25.37 -17.76 -7.36
N SER A 107 -24.27 -17.23 -6.80
CA SER A 107 -23.22 -16.58 -7.58
C SER A 107 -22.68 -17.56 -8.63
N PRO A 108 -22.37 -17.12 -9.86
CA PRO A 108 -21.59 -17.94 -10.79
C PRO A 108 -20.23 -18.23 -10.15
N PRO A 109 -19.61 -19.40 -10.40
CA PRO A 109 -18.25 -19.64 -9.96
C PRO A 109 -17.33 -18.56 -10.54
N GLN A 110 -16.50 -17.95 -9.70
CA GLN A 110 -15.39 -17.13 -10.17
C GLN A 110 -14.49 -17.99 -11.06
N PRO A 111 -13.96 -17.45 -12.17
CA PRO A 111 -12.96 -18.15 -12.95
C PRO A 111 -11.72 -18.32 -12.05
N GLY A 112 -11.48 -19.57 -11.61
CA GLY A 112 -10.18 -19.95 -11.07
C GLY A 112 -9.10 -19.85 -12.16
N PRO A 113 -7.81 -20.08 -11.82
CA PRO A 113 -6.75 -20.14 -12.80
C PRO A 113 -6.89 -21.44 -13.61
N ALA A 114 -7.88 -21.47 -14.51
CA ALA A 114 -7.92 -22.42 -15.60
C ALA A 114 -6.71 -22.11 -16.48
N GLY A 115 -5.97 -23.16 -16.87
CA GLY A 115 -4.72 -23.05 -17.60
C GLY A 115 -4.82 -22.01 -18.72
N GLU A 116 -3.75 -21.22 -18.86
CA GLU A 116 -3.54 -20.27 -19.95
C GLU A 116 -3.70 -20.97 -21.30
N GLN A 117 -4.93 -21.15 -21.77
CA GLN A 117 -5.20 -21.11 -23.19
C GLN A 117 -4.93 -19.66 -23.57
N ALA A 118 -3.95 -19.44 -24.45
CA ALA A 118 -3.73 -18.15 -25.08
C ALA A 118 -5.08 -17.63 -25.55
N TYR A 119 -5.58 -16.56 -24.91
CA TYR A 119 -6.93 -16.04 -25.15
C TYR A 119 -7.07 -15.44 -26.56
N TYR A 120 -5.95 -15.31 -27.27
CA TYR A 120 -5.89 -14.92 -28.67
C TYR A 120 -5.29 -16.07 -29.48
N SER A 121 -6.10 -16.59 -30.40
CA SER A 121 -5.63 -17.57 -31.37
C SER A 121 -4.59 -16.90 -32.29
N ASP A 122 -3.76 -17.71 -32.96
CA ASP A 122 -3.05 -17.27 -34.15
C ASP A 122 -4.04 -16.48 -35.04
N LEU A 123 -3.74 -15.21 -35.36
CA LEU A 123 -4.65 -14.34 -36.09
C LEU A 123 -4.98 -14.97 -37.45
N ARG A 124 -4.02 -15.70 -38.01
CA ARG A 124 -4.21 -16.57 -39.18
C ARG A 124 -5.25 -17.65 -38.96
N GLU A 125 -5.29 -18.30 -37.80
CA GLU A 125 -6.31 -19.29 -37.44
C GLU A 125 -7.67 -18.64 -37.16
N GLU A 126 -7.71 -17.44 -36.59
CA GLU A 126 -8.97 -16.70 -36.44
C GLU A 126 -9.54 -16.30 -37.79
N VAL A 127 -8.70 -15.79 -38.69
CA VAL A 127 -9.06 -15.52 -40.08
C VAL A 127 -9.52 -16.82 -40.74
N ARG A 128 -8.75 -17.91 -40.68
CA ARG A 128 -9.18 -19.20 -41.26
C ARG A 128 -10.51 -19.69 -40.68
N ARG A 129 -10.73 -19.57 -39.37
CA ARG A 129 -11.96 -19.99 -38.70
C ARG A 129 -13.15 -19.13 -39.15
N ASP A 130 -13.01 -17.81 -39.10
CA ASP A 130 -14.04 -16.85 -39.54
C ASP A 130 -14.35 -17.03 -41.04
N LEU A 131 -13.37 -17.49 -41.81
CA LEU A 131 -13.46 -17.64 -43.27
C LEU A 131 -13.81 -19.05 -43.78
N SER A 132 -13.66 -20.11 -42.98
CA SER A 132 -13.78 -21.51 -43.40
C SER A 132 -15.20 -21.99 -43.76
N GLY A 133 -16.23 -21.18 -43.50
CA GLY A 133 -17.62 -21.66 -43.55
C GLY A 133 -18.45 -21.44 -44.82
N ARG A 134 -18.13 -20.51 -45.76
CA ARG A 134 -19.19 -19.89 -46.60
C ARG A 134 -18.68 -19.34 -47.95
N SER A 135 -19.06 -19.94 -49.11
CA SER A 135 -18.52 -19.53 -50.44
C SER A 135 -19.54 -18.92 -51.42
N SER A 136 -19.36 -17.64 -51.74
CA SER A 136 -19.60 -17.09 -53.10
C SER A 136 -18.26 -16.61 -53.68
N ALA A 137 -18.10 -16.63 -55.02
CA ALA A 137 -16.83 -16.34 -55.70
C ALA A 137 -16.23 -14.95 -55.39
N PRO A 138 -16.99 -13.85 -55.30
CA PRO A 138 -16.45 -12.52 -54.96
C PRO A 138 -15.92 -12.43 -53.52
N GLY A 139 -16.49 -13.20 -52.59
CA GLY A 139 -16.00 -13.28 -51.22
C GLY A 139 -14.63 -13.97 -51.12
N ALA A 140 -14.32 -14.90 -52.04
CA ALA A 140 -13.06 -15.65 -52.00
C ALA A 140 -11.83 -14.77 -52.28
N GLU A 141 -11.94 -13.79 -53.18
CA GLU A 141 -10.84 -12.89 -53.49
C GLU A 141 -10.55 -11.90 -52.36
N LEU A 142 -11.61 -11.34 -51.75
CA LEU A 142 -11.49 -10.48 -50.57
C LEU A 142 -10.89 -11.22 -49.37
N ARG A 143 -11.30 -12.48 -49.18
CA ARG A 143 -10.72 -13.39 -48.17
C ARG A 143 -9.23 -13.61 -48.37
N LYS A 144 -8.82 -13.87 -49.62
CA LYS A 144 -7.41 -14.05 -49.96
C LYS A 144 -6.60 -12.79 -49.64
N LYS A 145 -7.08 -11.62 -50.05
CA LYS A 145 -6.44 -10.32 -49.76
C LYS A 145 -6.33 -10.04 -48.26
N LEU A 146 -7.37 -10.37 -47.49
CA LEU A 146 -7.34 -10.23 -46.04
C LEU A 146 -6.29 -11.14 -45.39
N LEU A 147 -6.22 -12.40 -45.83
CA LEU A 147 -5.21 -13.35 -45.34
C LEU A 147 -3.79 -12.87 -45.72
N GLU A 148 -3.59 -12.37 -46.94
CA GLU A 148 -2.32 -11.77 -47.37
C GLU A 148 -1.93 -10.56 -46.51
N ILE A 149 -2.89 -9.69 -46.14
CA ILE A 149 -2.66 -8.57 -45.21
C ILE A 149 -2.23 -9.10 -43.84
N VAL A 150 -2.93 -10.10 -43.30
CA VAL A 150 -2.63 -10.66 -41.98
C VAL A 150 -1.27 -11.35 -41.95
N GLU A 151 -0.96 -12.16 -42.96
CA GLU A 151 0.36 -12.79 -43.10
C GLU A 151 1.47 -11.74 -43.23
N ALA A 152 1.23 -10.65 -43.95
CA ALA A 152 2.19 -9.54 -44.05
C ALA A 152 2.36 -8.80 -42.71
N ILE A 153 1.28 -8.59 -41.95
CA ILE A 153 1.32 -8.01 -40.60
C ILE A 153 2.14 -8.90 -39.66
N GLU A 154 1.87 -10.21 -39.63
CA GLU A 154 2.58 -11.17 -38.78
C GLU A 154 4.07 -11.26 -39.16
N ALA A 155 4.38 -11.27 -40.45
CA ALA A 155 5.76 -11.24 -40.93
C ALA A 155 6.48 -9.95 -40.51
N ALA A 156 5.81 -8.80 -40.59
CA ALA A 156 6.36 -7.51 -40.16
C ALA A 156 6.53 -7.42 -38.63
N ASP A 157 5.63 -8.06 -37.86
CA ASP A 157 5.74 -8.17 -36.40
C ASP A 157 6.95 -9.04 -36.00
N ALA A 158 7.22 -10.13 -36.73
CA ALA A 158 8.28 -11.08 -36.41
C ALA A 158 9.69 -10.66 -36.89
N GLN A 159 9.81 -10.11 -38.10
CA GLN A 159 11.12 -9.92 -38.77
C GLN A 159 11.70 -8.51 -38.62
N GLY A 160 10.97 -7.59 -37.99
CA GLY A 160 11.35 -6.18 -37.95
C GLY A 160 11.01 -5.45 -39.26
N LYS A 161 10.74 -4.15 -39.14
CA LYS A 161 10.04 -3.38 -40.17
C LYS A 161 10.99 -2.86 -41.25
N SER A 162 10.91 -3.38 -42.47
CA SER A 162 11.40 -2.59 -43.63
C SER A 162 10.33 -1.55 -44.01
N GLN A 163 10.75 -0.32 -44.33
CA GLN A 163 9.80 0.71 -44.79
C GLN A 163 8.99 0.25 -46.00
N LYS A 164 9.60 -0.59 -46.85
CA LYS A 164 8.94 -1.20 -48.00
C LYS A 164 7.78 -2.12 -47.58
N ALA A 165 8.01 -3.03 -46.64
CA ALA A 165 6.97 -3.93 -46.16
C ALA A 165 5.80 -3.17 -45.52
N LEU A 166 6.08 -2.12 -44.74
CA LEU A 166 5.03 -1.27 -44.18
C LEU A 166 4.22 -0.54 -45.26
N ALA A 167 4.87 -0.07 -46.32
CA ALA A 167 4.18 0.59 -47.44
C ALA A 167 3.30 -0.39 -48.23
N GLU A 168 3.76 -1.64 -48.41
CA GLU A 168 3.01 -2.72 -49.06
C GLU A 168 1.78 -3.11 -48.23
N ILE A 169 1.92 -3.28 -46.91
CA ILE A 169 0.79 -3.51 -45.99
C ILE A 169 -0.20 -2.35 -46.08
N ALA A 170 0.30 -1.10 -46.02
CA ALA A 170 -0.56 0.07 -46.06
C ALA A 170 -1.33 0.20 -47.39
N LYS A 171 -0.69 -0.17 -48.51
CA LYS A 171 -1.33 -0.25 -49.82
C LYS A 171 -2.40 -1.34 -49.84
N ALA A 172 -2.08 -2.55 -49.37
CA ALA A 172 -3.01 -3.68 -49.35
C ALA A 172 -4.25 -3.38 -48.49
N VAL A 173 -4.08 -2.75 -47.31
CA VAL A 173 -5.21 -2.33 -46.47
C VAL A 173 -6.09 -1.30 -47.18
N ARG A 174 -5.50 -0.30 -47.84
CA ARG A 174 -6.28 0.70 -48.61
C ARG A 174 -7.04 0.07 -49.76
N GLU A 175 -6.40 -0.83 -50.52
CA GLU A 175 -7.06 -1.57 -51.60
C GLU A 175 -8.21 -2.43 -51.08
N PHE A 176 -8.02 -3.10 -49.94
CA PHE A 176 -9.06 -3.87 -49.28
C PHE A 176 -10.23 -2.99 -48.82
N VAL A 177 -9.96 -1.92 -48.09
CA VAL A 177 -11.00 -0.99 -47.60
C VAL A 177 -11.74 -0.32 -48.77
N ALA A 178 -11.04 0.06 -49.85
CA ALA A 178 -11.64 0.64 -51.05
C ALA A 178 -12.53 -0.38 -51.79
N ALA A 179 -12.04 -1.62 -51.97
CA ALA A 179 -12.82 -2.70 -52.57
C ALA A 179 -14.11 -2.97 -51.79
N MET A 180 -14.03 -2.92 -50.45
CA MET A 180 -15.19 -3.06 -49.57
C MET A 180 -16.12 -1.84 -49.59
N ALA A 181 -15.60 -0.62 -49.73
CA ALA A 181 -16.42 0.59 -49.84
C ALA A 181 -17.24 0.64 -51.13
N GLY A 182 -16.72 0.06 -52.22
CA GLY A 182 -17.46 -0.13 -53.47
C GLY A 182 -18.53 -1.22 -53.39
N PHE A 183 -18.49 -2.07 -52.35
CA PHE A 183 -19.45 -3.13 -52.13
C PHE A 183 -20.74 -2.57 -51.52
N LYS A 184 -21.68 -2.11 -52.36
CA LYS A 184 -23.02 -1.66 -51.93
C LYS A 184 -23.87 -2.88 -51.51
N PRO A 185 -24.20 -3.08 -50.23
CA PRO A 185 -25.02 -4.21 -49.78
C PRO A 185 -26.42 -4.21 -50.42
N GLU A 186 -26.85 -3.00 -50.78
CA GLU A 186 -28.15 -2.65 -51.36
C GLU A 186 -28.35 -3.29 -52.75
N PHE A 187 -27.28 -3.54 -53.49
CA PHE A 187 -27.33 -4.06 -54.87
C PHE A 187 -27.45 -5.59 -54.96
N ARG A 188 -27.35 -6.32 -53.84
CA ARG A 188 -27.48 -7.79 -53.83
C ARG A 188 -28.55 -8.33 -52.90
N LEU A 189 -29.25 -7.46 -52.17
CA LEU A 189 -30.38 -7.83 -51.32
C LEU A 189 -31.47 -8.59 -52.09
N ALA A 190 -31.72 -8.20 -53.34
CA ALA A 190 -32.67 -8.89 -54.23
C ALA A 190 -32.16 -10.26 -54.71
N GLU A 191 -30.90 -10.34 -55.14
CA GLU A 191 -30.26 -11.59 -55.58
C GLU A 191 -30.11 -12.61 -54.43
N TRP A 192 -29.85 -12.12 -53.21
CA TRP A 192 -29.64 -12.95 -52.03
C TRP A 192 -30.94 -13.43 -51.39
N SER A 193 -31.96 -12.57 -51.42
CA SER A 193 -33.34 -12.97 -51.10
C SER A 193 -33.82 -14.06 -52.07
N GLN A 194 -33.52 -13.94 -53.37
CA GLN A 194 -33.80 -15.00 -54.37
C GLN A 194 -33.03 -16.30 -54.12
N ALA A 195 -31.81 -16.21 -53.55
CA ALA A 195 -31.01 -17.37 -53.17
C ALA A 195 -31.35 -17.93 -51.76
N GLY A 196 -32.40 -17.44 -51.10
CA GLY A 196 -32.88 -17.95 -49.82
C GLY A 196 -32.06 -17.51 -48.59
N PHE A 197 -31.17 -16.52 -48.73
CA PHE A 197 -30.41 -15.99 -47.60
C PHE A 197 -31.21 -14.87 -46.92
N ASP A 198 -31.44 -15.00 -45.61
CA ASP A 198 -32.00 -13.89 -44.83
C ASP A 198 -30.96 -12.75 -44.73
N TYR A 199 -31.45 -11.50 -44.70
CA TYR A 199 -30.63 -10.28 -44.70
C TYR A 199 -29.56 -10.25 -43.60
N THR A 200 -29.88 -10.81 -42.43
CA THR A 200 -29.00 -10.95 -41.27
C THR A 200 -27.87 -11.91 -41.61
N THR A 201 -28.21 -13.10 -42.11
CA THR A 201 -27.24 -14.13 -42.54
C THR A 201 -26.35 -13.63 -43.66
N ALA A 202 -26.89 -12.91 -44.65
CA ALA A 202 -26.14 -12.38 -45.78
C ALA A 202 -25.21 -11.22 -45.39
N ARG A 203 -25.64 -10.37 -44.43
CA ARG A 203 -24.81 -9.33 -43.81
C ARG A 203 -23.67 -9.93 -42.98
N TYR A 204 -23.92 -11.00 -42.21
CA TYR A 204 -22.88 -11.72 -41.47
C TYR A 204 -21.96 -12.58 -42.35
N GLN A 205 -22.29 -12.81 -43.63
CA GLN A 205 -21.52 -13.65 -44.54
C GLN A 205 -20.38 -12.93 -45.29
N LEU A 206 -20.39 -11.59 -45.34
CA LEU A 206 -19.36 -10.78 -46.00
C LEU A 206 -18.61 -9.83 -45.07
N VAL A 207 -19.11 -9.65 -43.84
CA VAL A 207 -18.56 -8.69 -42.89
C VAL A 207 -17.59 -9.41 -41.98
N LEU A 208 -16.31 -9.06 -42.11
CA LEU A 208 -15.29 -9.27 -41.06
C LEU A 208 -15.91 -9.10 -39.68
N SER A 209 -15.77 -10.09 -38.79
CA SER A 209 -16.26 -9.90 -37.44
C SER A 209 -15.66 -8.60 -36.86
N PRO A 210 -16.45 -7.75 -36.15
CA PRO A 210 -15.93 -6.50 -35.60
C PRO A 210 -14.68 -6.70 -34.73
N SER A 211 -14.62 -7.82 -34.01
CA SER A 211 -13.44 -8.21 -33.23
C SER A 211 -12.21 -8.43 -34.11
N LEU A 212 -12.32 -9.17 -35.22
CA LEU A 212 -11.20 -9.41 -36.13
C LEU A 212 -10.73 -8.11 -36.79
N ALA A 213 -11.65 -7.23 -37.21
CA ALA A 213 -11.30 -5.93 -37.76
C ALA A 213 -10.57 -5.03 -36.74
N GLU A 214 -10.99 -5.06 -35.47
CA GLU A 214 -10.31 -4.36 -34.37
C GLU A 214 -8.93 -4.95 -34.07
N GLN A 215 -8.75 -6.27 -34.13
CA GLN A 215 -7.45 -6.92 -34.02
C GLN A 215 -6.49 -6.50 -35.13
N ILE A 216 -6.96 -6.48 -36.38
CA ILE A 216 -6.17 -6.00 -37.51
C ILE A 216 -5.84 -4.51 -37.32
N ALA A 217 -6.81 -3.69 -36.95
CA ALA A 217 -6.58 -2.27 -36.69
C ALA A 217 -5.57 -2.02 -35.55
N ALA A 218 -5.66 -2.78 -34.46
CA ALA A 218 -4.73 -2.72 -33.34
C ALA A 218 -3.29 -3.02 -33.80
N ARG A 219 -3.09 -4.12 -34.54
CA ARG A 219 -1.76 -4.48 -35.06
C ARG A 219 -1.22 -3.46 -36.05
N LEU A 220 -2.05 -2.96 -36.97
CA LEU A 220 -1.66 -1.86 -37.87
C LEU A 220 -1.21 -0.62 -37.10
N ALA A 221 -1.92 -0.27 -36.02
CA ALA A 221 -1.54 0.86 -35.17
C ALA A 221 -0.19 0.64 -34.47
N LEU A 222 0.06 -0.57 -33.94
CA LEU A 222 1.35 -0.95 -33.34
C LEU A 222 2.50 -1.01 -34.38
N LEU A 223 2.17 -1.30 -35.64
CA LEU A 223 3.10 -1.21 -36.76
C LEU A 223 3.47 0.24 -37.10
N GLY A 224 2.69 1.24 -36.66
CA GLY A 224 2.86 2.66 -36.99
C GLY A 224 2.01 3.12 -38.17
N LEU A 225 1.07 2.27 -38.61
CA LEU A 225 0.13 2.54 -39.71
C LEU A 225 -1.19 3.09 -39.16
N ALA A 226 -1.13 4.14 -38.34
CA ALA A 226 -2.30 4.69 -37.63
C ALA A 226 -3.43 5.12 -38.57
N GLY A 227 -3.11 5.63 -39.77
CA GLY A 227 -4.12 5.98 -40.78
C GLY A 227 -4.90 4.76 -41.27
N GLN A 228 -4.20 3.67 -41.57
CA GLN A 228 -4.82 2.41 -42.02
C GLN A 228 -5.57 1.70 -40.89
N ALA A 229 -5.07 1.82 -39.65
CA ALA A 229 -5.81 1.36 -38.48
C ALA A 229 -7.15 2.10 -38.37
N GLU A 230 -7.18 3.43 -38.55
CA GLU A 230 -8.42 4.19 -38.51
C GLU A 230 -9.34 3.87 -39.69
N GLU A 231 -8.81 3.67 -40.91
CA GLU A 231 -9.58 3.18 -42.06
C GLU A 231 -10.27 1.84 -41.76
N MET A 232 -9.54 0.89 -41.15
CA MET A 232 -10.07 -0.41 -40.74
C MET A 232 -11.14 -0.27 -39.64
N ARG A 233 -10.95 0.64 -38.68
CA ARG A 233 -11.96 0.93 -37.64
C ARG A 233 -13.22 1.56 -38.21
N ILE A 234 -13.09 2.55 -39.08
CA ILE A 234 -14.23 3.18 -39.76
C ILE A 234 -14.99 2.13 -40.57
N PHE A 235 -14.26 1.23 -41.24
CA PHE A 235 -14.86 0.10 -41.93
C PHE A 235 -15.65 -0.81 -40.97
N ALA A 236 -15.04 -1.26 -39.85
CA ALA A 236 -15.71 -2.09 -38.85
C ALA A 236 -16.99 -1.45 -38.29
N LYS A 237 -16.96 -0.13 -38.04
CA LYS A 237 -18.13 0.65 -37.60
C LYS A 237 -19.26 0.69 -38.62
N ARG A 238 -18.92 0.84 -39.91
CA ARG A 238 -19.91 0.89 -41.00
C ARG A 238 -20.61 -0.45 -41.21
N THR A 239 -19.95 -1.56 -40.88
CA THR A 239 -20.47 -2.90 -41.13
C THR A 239 -21.18 -3.53 -39.91
N GLY A 240 -20.82 -3.10 -38.69
CA GLY A 240 -21.39 -3.58 -37.42
C GLY A 240 -22.85 -3.19 -37.14
N VAL A 241 -23.51 -3.95 -36.25
CA VAL A 241 -24.88 -3.71 -35.76
C VAL A 241 -24.81 -2.93 -34.44
N GLY A 242 -25.09 -1.63 -34.49
CA GLY A 242 -25.65 -0.85 -33.37
C GLY A 242 -24.96 -0.90 -32.00
N ARG A 243 -23.63 -1.03 -31.90
CA ARG A 243 -22.95 -0.85 -30.61
C ARG A 243 -22.84 0.64 -30.28
N TRP A 244 -22.82 0.95 -28.99
CA TRP A 244 -22.68 2.33 -28.51
C TRP A 244 -21.27 2.86 -28.86
N PRO A 245 -21.11 4.12 -29.29
CA PRO A 245 -19.82 4.65 -29.75
C PRO A 245 -18.65 4.55 -28.77
N LEU A 246 -18.92 4.43 -27.46
CA LEU A 246 -17.92 4.29 -26.41
C LEU A 246 -17.49 2.84 -26.17
N GLU A 247 -18.41 1.88 -26.31
CA GLU A 247 -18.13 0.45 -26.14
C GLU A 247 -17.21 -0.07 -27.25
N GLU A 248 -17.44 0.34 -28.50
CA GLU A 248 -16.55 0.03 -29.63
C GLU A 248 -15.15 0.65 -29.47
N GLN A 249 -15.06 1.84 -28.87
CA GLN A 249 -13.77 2.45 -28.60
C GLN A 249 -13.01 1.69 -27.52
N SER A 250 -13.69 1.24 -26.46
CA SER A 250 -13.06 0.47 -25.40
C SER A 250 -12.56 -0.90 -25.87
N ASN A 251 -13.32 -1.62 -26.71
CA ASN A 251 -12.88 -2.92 -27.21
C ASN A 251 -11.62 -2.82 -28.07
N TYR A 252 -11.53 -1.76 -28.90
CA TYR A 252 -10.30 -1.45 -29.64
C TYR A 252 -9.10 -1.25 -28.70
N TYR A 253 -9.25 -0.49 -27.61
CA TYR A 253 -8.15 -0.26 -26.66
C TYR A 253 -7.80 -1.52 -25.86
N GLU A 254 -8.79 -2.35 -25.52
CA GLU A 254 -8.55 -3.66 -24.90
C GLU A 254 -7.68 -4.53 -25.81
N VAL A 255 -8.10 -4.71 -27.07
CA VAL A 255 -7.34 -5.50 -28.05
C VAL A 255 -5.95 -4.92 -28.29
N LEU A 256 -5.84 -3.60 -28.46
CA LEU A 256 -4.57 -2.89 -28.65
C LEU A 256 -3.60 -3.13 -27.49
N THR A 257 -4.09 -2.98 -26.25
CA THR A 257 -3.24 -3.05 -25.07
C THR A 257 -2.91 -4.48 -24.65
N SER A 258 -3.85 -5.42 -24.79
CA SER A 258 -3.57 -6.86 -24.62
C SER A 258 -2.57 -7.35 -25.65
N THR A 259 -2.76 -7.03 -26.94
CA THR A 259 -1.80 -7.40 -28.00
C THR A 259 -0.40 -6.85 -27.69
N ALA A 260 -0.29 -5.59 -27.26
CA ALA A 260 1.00 -5.00 -26.92
C ALA A 260 1.65 -5.63 -25.67
N ALA A 261 0.87 -5.93 -24.63
CA ALA A 261 1.37 -6.47 -23.36
C ALA A 261 1.67 -7.97 -23.41
N GLU A 262 0.92 -8.76 -24.18
CA GLU A 262 1.12 -10.21 -24.29
C GLU A 262 2.23 -10.58 -25.28
N SER A 263 2.53 -9.68 -26.23
CA SER A 263 3.60 -9.87 -27.21
C SER A 263 4.99 -9.40 -26.74
N ILE A 264 5.16 -9.17 -25.43
CA ILE A 264 6.46 -8.82 -24.86
C ILE A 264 7.41 -9.99 -25.04
N ASP A 265 8.55 -9.71 -25.66
CA ASP A 265 9.64 -10.65 -25.80
C ASP A 265 10.84 -10.16 -24.97
N LEU A 266 11.20 -10.97 -23.97
CA LEU A 266 12.29 -10.71 -23.01
C LEU A 266 13.59 -11.46 -23.36
N SER A 267 13.67 -12.09 -24.53
CA SER A 267 14.77 -13.00 -24.90
C SER A 267 16.08 -12.32 -25.26
N SER A 268 16.04 -11.08 -25.79
CA SER A 268 17.22 -10.36 -26.28
C SER A 268 17.05 -8.85 -26.20
N GLU A 269 18.15 -8.09 -26.25
CA GLU A 269 18.08 -6.62 -26.20
C GLU A 269 17.32 -6.00 -27.39
N ALA A 270 17.44 -6.60 -28.58
CA ALA A 270 16.68 -6.18 -29.75
C ALA A 270 15.18 -6.41 -29.53
N ALA A 271 14.81 -7.56 -28.97
CA ALA A 271 13.43 -7.89 -28.63
C ALA A 271 12.85 -6.99 -27.52
N LEU A 272 13.64 -6.67 -26.49
CA LEU A 272 13.27 -5.74 -25.42
C LEU A 272 13.00 -4.33 -25.97
N SER A 273 13.85 -3.86 -26.89
CA SER A 273 13.69 -2.56 -27.55
C SER A 273 12.44 -2.53 -28.42
N ALA A 274 12.23 -3.56 -29.25
CA ALA A 274 11.04 -3.68 -30.10
C ALA A 274 9.75 -3.76 -29.27
N SER A 275 9.76 -4.50 -28.15
CA SER A 275 8.63 -4.61 -27.23
C SER A 275 8.33 -3.27 -26.56
N SER A 276 9.35 -2.54 -26.10
CA SER A 276 9.21 -1.20 -25.50
C SER A 276 8.56 -0.23 -26.48
N ASP A 277 9.05 -0.17 -27.72
CA ASP A 277 8.50 0.69 -28.78
C ASP A 277 7.02 0.38 -29.07
N ARG A 278 6.66 -0.91 -29.07
CA ARG A 278 5.29 -1.37 -29.29
C ARG A 278 4.37 -0.89 -28.17
N ILE A 279 4.81 -1.02 -26.92
CA ILE A 279 4.05 -0.57 -25.74
C ILE A 279 3.94 0.96 -25.70
N PHE A 280 5.00 1.71 -25.98
CA PHE A 280 4.94 3.17 -26.03
C PHE A 280 3.95 3.67 -27.09
N LYS A 281 3.86 3.01 -28.25
CA LYS A 281 2.85 3.32 -29.27
C LYS A 281 1.43 3.06 -28.77
N ALA A 282 1.21 1.92 -28.13
CA ALA A 282 -0.09 1.62 -27.52
C ALA A 282 -0.46 2.67 -26.47
N LEU A 283 0.50 3.04 -25.62
CA LEU A 283 0.31 4.02 -24.56
C LEU A 283 -0.03 5.40 -25.13
N ALA A 284 0.69 5.86 -26.15
CA ALA A 284 0.40 7.13 -26.81
C ALA A 284 -1.03 7.18 -27.37
N LEU A 285 -1.54 6.08 -27.93
CA LEU A 285 -2.91 5.99 -28.46
C LEU A 285 -3.98 5.99 -27.35
N VAL A 286 -3.74 5.29 -26.23
CA VAL A 286 -4.62 5.33 -25.05
C VAL A 286 -4.64 6.73 -24.45
N MET A 287 -3.46 7.34 -24.31
CA MET A 287 -3.31 8.70 -23.81
C MET A 287 -3.98 9.76 -24.70
N GLN A 288 -3.95 9.58 -26.02
CA GLN A 288 -4.72 10.39 -26.96
C GLN A 288 -6.23 10.21 -26.77
N GLY A 289 -6.68 9.01 -26.37
CA GLY A 289 -8.06 8.77 -25.96
C GLY A 289 -8.42 9.58 -24.72
N ILE A 290 -7.58 9.54 -23.69
CA ILE A 290 -7.77 10.29 -22.43
C ILE A 290 -7.77 11.80 -22.67
N SER A 291 -6.87 12.32 -23.50
CA SER A 291 -6.74 13.77 -23.75
C SER A 291 -7.93 14.38 -24.49
N LYS A 292 -8.74 13.56 -25.16
CA LYS A 292 -10.01 13.98 -25.79
C LYS A 292 -11.16 14.13 -24.79
N LEU A 293 -10.98 13.68 -23.54
CA LEU A 293 -12.01 13.74 -22.52
C LEU A 293 -11.91 15.03 -21.69
N ASN A 294 -13.07 15.56 -21.29
CA ASN A 294 -13.13 16.51 -20.19
C ASN A 294 -12.95 15.74 -18.88
N LEU A 295 -11.74 15.76 -18.31
CA LEU A 295 -11.41 14.95 -17.13
C LEU A 295 -12.20 15.33 -15.87
N GLU A 296 -12.61 16.60 -15.72
CA GLU A 296 -13.41 17.02 -14.57
C GLU A 296 -14.82 16.44 -14.66
N GLU A 297 -15.44 16.52 -15.84
CA GLU A 297 -16.74 15.92 -16.13
C GLU A 297 -16.71 14.40 -16.01
N ALA A 298 -15.69 13.75 -16.60
CA ALA A 298 -15.55 12.30 -16.53
C ALA A 298 -15.35 11.79 -15.09
N ARG A 299 -14.62 12.52 -14.24
CA ARG A 299 -14.48 12.18 -12.82
C ARG A 299 -15.77 12.39 -12.04
N ALA A 300 -16.49 13.49 -12.28
CA ALA A 300 -17.78 13.74 -11.64
C ALA A 300 -18.82 12.68 -12.02
N ASP A 301 -18.85 12.30 -13.31
CA ASP A 301 -19.67 11.20 -13.82
C ASP A 301 -19.28 9.87 -13.17
N LEU A 302 -17.99 9.53 -13.11
CA LEU A 302 -17.52 8.29 -12.46
C LEU A 302 -17.90 8.23 -10.98
N GLN A 303 -17.79 9.34 -10.24
CA GLN A 303 -18.23 9.43 -8.85
C GLN A 303 -19.74 9.20 -8.72
N THR A 304 -20.53 9.74 -9.66
CA THR A 304 -21.98 9.54 -9.72
C THR A 304 -22.32 8.08 -10.03
N VAL A 305 -21.64 7.45 -10.98
CA VAL A 305 -21.85 6.03 -11.30
C VAL A 305 -21.47 5.15 -10.12
N ARG A 306 -20.35 5.42 -9.44
CA ARG A 306 -19.93 4.67 -8.24
C ARG A 306 -20.85 4.85 -7.04
N SER A 307 -21.53 5.99 -6.90
CA SER A 307 -22.53 6.16 -5.85
C SER A 307 -23.81 5.35 -6.14
N ILE A 308 -24.15 5.15 -7.42
CA ILE A 308 -25.26 4.29 -7.85
C ILE A 308 -24.88 2.81 -7.75
N PHE A 309 -23.64 2.46 -8.08
CA PHE A 309 -23.12 1.09 -8.12
C PHE A 309 -21.87 0.92 -7.21
N PRO A 310 -22.02 1.04 -5.89
CA PRO A 310 -20.89 1.04 -4.96
C PRO A 310 -20.11 -0.29 -4.91
N SER A 311 -20.74 -1.39 -5.34
CA SER A 311 -20.12 -2.73 -5.35
C SER A 311 -19.49 -3.11 -6.69
N ALA A 312 -19.54 -2.24 -7.70
CA ALA A 312 -18.95 -2.54 -9.00
C ALA A 312 -17.42 -2.48 -8.91
N ALA A 313 -16.74 -3.54 -9.35
CA ALA A 313 -15.29 -3.53 -9.50
C ALA A 313 -14.88 -2.59 -10.66
N GLU A 314 -13.67 -2.04 -10.58
CA GLU A 314 -13.07 -1.23 -11.65
C GLU A 314 -13.16 -1.98 -12.98
N GLY A 315 -13.79 -1.38 -14.01
CA GLY A 315 -13.96 -1.99 -15.33
C GLY A 315 -15.07 -3.05 -15.48
N SER A 316 -15.88 -3.32 -14.44
CA SER A 316 -16.95 -4.33 -14.50
C SER A 316 -18.29 -3.83 -15.05
N LEU A 317 -18.49 -2.51 -15.13
CA LEU A 317 -19.69 -1.90 -15.68
C LEU A 317 -19.47 -1.62 -17.18
N GLY A 318 -20.38 -2.10 -18.03
CA GLY A 318 -20.33 -1.80 -19.47
C GLY A 318 -20.28 -0.30 -19.76
N PHE A 319 -19.76 0.09 -20.93
CA PHE A 319 -19.35 1.48 -21.22
C PHE A 319 -20.52 2.39 -21.63
N PHE A 320 -21.43 2.70 -20.72
CA PHE A 320 -22.58 3.58 -20.99
C PHE A 320 -22.39 5.05 -20.54
N SER A 321 -21.25 5.38 -19.93
CA SER A 321 -20.94 6.74 -19.45
C SER A 321 -19.50 7.16 -19.76
N ILE A 322 -19.24 8.48 -19.77
CA ILE A 322 -17.91 9.03 -20.03
C ILE A 322 -16.92 8.71 -18.89
N GLY A 323 -17.41 8.63 -17.66
CA GLY A 323 -16.62 8.22 -16.48
C GLY A 323 -16.19 6.76 -16.54
N LEU A 324 -17.09 5.84 -16.93
CA LEU A 324 -16.73 4.43 -17.13
C LEU A 324 -15.75 4.24 -18.30
N TYR A 325 -15.88 5.03 -19.36
CA TYR A 325 -14.91 5.04 -20.45
C TYR A 325 -13.53 5.53 -20.00
N LEU A 326 -13.46 6.59 -19.17
CA LEU A 326 -12.21 7.01 -18.55
C LEU A 326 -11.61 5.91 -17.67
N GLU A 327 -12.41 5.22 -16.86
CA GLU A 327 -11.97 4.11 -16.03
C GLU A 327 -11.35 2.98 -16.87
N ALA A 328 -11.98 2.63 -18.00
CA ALA A 328 -11.44 1.65 -18.95
C ALA A 328 -10.06 2.05 -19.49
N LEU A 329 -9.92 3.31 -19.93
CA LEU A 329 -8.64 3.85 -20.41
C LEU A 329 -7.57 3.81 -19.32
N VAL A 330 -7.93 4.08 -18.06
CA VAL A 330 -7.03 3.97 -16.91
C VAL A 330 -6.54 2.53 -16.69
N VAL A 331 -7.43 1.54 -16.82
CA VAL A 331 -7.05 0.12 -16.74
C VAL A 331 -6.03 -0.23 -17.82
N HIS A 332 -6.23 0.24 -19.05
CA HIS A 332 -5.27 0.04 -20.15
C HIS A 332 -3.91 0.72 -19.89
N VAL A 333 -3.89 1.95 -19.34
CA VAL A 333 -2.64 2.62 -18.93
C VAL A 333 -1.90 1.79 -17.88
N LYS A 334 -2.59 1.31 -16.83
CA LYS A 334 -2.00 0.46 -15.79
C LYS A 334 -1.41 -0.83 -16.38
N ARG A 335 -2.11 -1.48 -17.32
CA ARG A 335 -1.63 -2.70 -18.02
C ARG A 335 -0.35 -2.43 -18.79
N LEU A 336 -0.31 -1.38 -19.62
CA LEU A 336 0.86 -1.02 -20.42
C LEU A 336 2.06 -0.60 -19.57
N HIS A 337 1.82 0.12 -18.46
CA HIS A 337 2.88 0.41 -17.50
C HIS A 337 3.46 -0.83 -16.86
N THR A 338 2.60 -1.78 -16.49
CA THR A 338 3.03 -3.06 -15.92
C THR A 338 3.96 -3.80 -16.89
N ALA A 339 3.59 -3.85 -18.17
CA ALA A 339 4.41 -4.39 -19.26
C ALA A 339 5.78 -3.68 -19.37
N LEU A 340 5.81 -2.35 -19.36
CA LEU A 340 7.07 -1.57 -19.37
C LEU A 340 7.95 -1.88 -18.15
N GLN A 341 7.36 -2.07 -16.97
CA GLN A 341 8.10 -2.44 -15.77
C GLN A 341 8.67 -3.87 -15.83
N GLN A 342 8.03 -4.80 -16.52
CA GLN A 342 8.58 -6.14 -16.77
C GLN A 342 9.82 -6.08 -17.67
N ILE A 343 9.74 -5.31 -18.76
CA ILE A 343 10.90 -5.06 -19.63
C ILE A 343 12.03 -4.38 -18.84
N LEU A 344 11.70 -3.36 -18.06
CA LEU A 344 12.68 -2.66 -17.23
C LEU A 344 13.31 -3.60 -16.20
N GLN A 345 12.54 -4.50 -15.57
CA GLN A 345 13.10 -5.49 -14.66
C GLN A 345 14.09 -6.41 -15.36
N LYS A 346 13.76 -6.91 -16.55
CA LYS A 346 14.69 -7.74 -17.33
C LYS A 346 15.98 -6.99 -17.65
N ARG A 347 15.88 -5.73 -18.09
CA ARG A 347 17.05 -4.87 -18.32
C ARG A 347 17.85 -4.60 -17.06
N MET A 348 17.18 -4.43 -15.91
CA MET A 348 17.86 -4.28 -14.62
C MET A 348 18.61 -5.56 -14.23
N ASP A 349 18.00 -6.73 -14.39
CA ASP A 349 18.64 -8.02 -14.09
C ASP A 349 19.88 -8.23 -15.00
N ASP A 350 19.77 -7.92 -16.31
CA ASP A 350 20.88 -7.98 -17.27
C ASP A 350 21.97 -6.95 -16.95
N ALA A 351 21.57 -5.72 -16.59
CA ALA A 351 22.49 -4.64 -16.21
C ALA A 351 23.28 -4.96 -14.95
N ILE A 352 22.62 -5.53 -13.94
CA ILE A 352 23.28 -5.94 -12.70
C ILE A 352 24.33 -7.01 -13.02
N SER A 353 23.99 -8.02 -13.83
CA SER A 353 24.96 -9.06 -14.21
C SER A 353 26.10 -8.53 -15.09
N GLU A 354 25.85 -7.65 -16.06
CA GLU A 354 26.91 -7.03 -16.88
C GLU A 354 27.87 -6.19 -16.02
N VAL A 355 27.32 -5.34 -15.15
CA VAL A 355 28.12 -4.48 -14.27
C VAL A 355 28.98 -5.32 -13.32
N GLN A 356 28.48 -6.48 -12.90
CA GLN A 356 29.23 -7.41 -12.05
C GLN A 356 30.35 -8.12 -12.79
N THR A 357 30.08 -8.59 -14.00
CA THR A 357 31.02 -9.42 -14.77
C THR A 357 32.07 -8.59 -15.52
N THR A 358 31.65 -7.48 -16.12
CA THR A 358 32.51 -6.65 -16.98
C THR A 358 32.85 -5.30 -16.34
N GLY A 359 32.01 -4.81 -15.42
CA GLY A 359 32.12 -3.45 -14.90
C GLY A 359 31.72 -2.36 -15.88
N MET A 360 31.10 -2.71 -17.02
CA MET A 360 30.63 -1.76 -18.02
C MET A 360 29.21 -1.30 -17.71
N PRO A 361 28.88 -0.02 -17.96
CA PRO A 361 27.55 0.53 -17.66
C PRO A 361 26.52 0.32 -18.78
N ALA A 362 26.85 -0.33 -19.89
CA ALA A 362 26.06 -0.23 -21.13
C ALA A 362 24.60 -0.69 -20.98
N ALA A 363 24.32 -1.84 -20.36
CA ALA A 363 22.95 -2.26 -20.09
C ALA A 363 22.28 -1.42 -19.00
N LEU A 364 23.03 -0.91 -18.02
CA LEU A 364 22.49 0.00 -17.00
C LEU A 364 22.07 1.34 -17.61
N ASP A 365 22.85 1.87 -18.56
CA ASP A 365 22.52 3.07 -19.34
C ASP A 365 21.23 2.85 -20.16
N LYS A 366 21.03 1.66 -20.72
CA LYS A 366 19.79 1.28 -21.43
C LYS A 366 18.59 1.15 -20.49
N ALA A 367 18.78 0.60 -19.29
CA ALA A 367 17.73 0.56 -18.27
C ALA A 367 17.35 1.97 -17.82
N GLU A 368 18.33 2.85 -17.61
CA GLU A 368 18.09 4.25 -17.25
C GLU A 368 17.43 5.04 -18.38
N ALA A 369 17.83 4.82 -19.63
CA ALA A 369 17.19 5.42 -20.80
C ALA A 369 15.70 5.01 -20.89
N LEU A 370 15.39 3.72 -20.73
CA LEU A 370 14.00 3.27 -20.70
C LEU A 370 13.22 3.89 -19.54
N LEU A 371 13.80 3.97 -18.34
CA LEU A 371 13.14 4.63 -17.21
C LEU A 371 12.83 6.10 -17.50
N LYS A 372 13.76 6.82 -18.14
CA LYS A 372 13.54 8.21 -18.59
C LYS A 372 12.45 8.27 -19.65
N ASP A 373 12.42 7.35 -20.60
CA ASP A 373 11.35 7.29 -21.60
C ASP A 373 9.99 7.02 -20.96
N ILE A 374 9.91 6.14 -19.96
CA ILE A 374 8.70 5.94 -19.15
C ILE A 374 8.31 7.25 -18.47
N GLN A 375 9.24 7.94 -17.82
CA GLN A 375 8.94 9.21 -17.15
C GLN A 375 8.46 10.29 -18.14
N VAL A 376 9.14 10.42 -19.28
CA VAL A 376 8.83 11.41 -20.32
C VAL A 376 7.52 11.08 -21.02
N GLN A 377 7.44 9.93 -21.68
CA GLN A 377 6.34 9.60 -22.56
C GLN A 377 5.06 9.22 -21.80
N ALA A 378 5.21 8.72 -20.56
CA ALA A 378 4.07 8.27 -19.79
C ALA A 378 3.63 9.24 -18.69
N LEU A 379 4.55 10.02 -18.09
CA LEU A 379 4.25 10.85 -16.92
C LEU A 379 4.29 12.36 -17.17
N THR A 380 5.04 12.87 -18.15
CA THR A 380 5.21 14.33 -18.32
C THR A 380 4.84 14.88 -19.70
N ASP A 381 5.07 14.16 -20.78
CA ASP A 381 5.15 14.74 -22.14
C ASP A 381 3.98 14.35 -23.04
N ILE A 382 2.78 14.76 -22.66
CA ILE A 382 1.77 15.10 -23.65
C ILE A 382 1.79 16.61 -23.77
N ARG A 383 2.66 17.11 -24.64
CA ARG A 383 2.74 18.55 -24.98
C ARG A 383 1.34 19.06 -25.33
N GLY A 384 0.72 19.76 -24.37
CA GLY A 384 -0.64 20.29 -24.47
C GLY A 384 -1.66 19.78 -23.44
N ALA A 385 -1.35 18.79 -22.59
CA ALA A 385 -2.37 18.10 -21.77
C ALA A 385 -2.58 18.60 -20.33
N GLY A 386 -1.80 19.58 -19.83
CA GLY A 386 -2.04 20.19 -18.51
C GLY A 386 -2.35 19.18 -17.38
N LYS A 387 -3.52 19.31 -16.73
CA LYS A 387 -4.01 18.49 -15.60
C LYS A 387 -4.00 16.95 -15.83
N ALA A 388 -3.87 16.46 -17.07
CA ALA A 388 -3.89 15.03 -17.39
C ALA A 388 -2.59 14.28 -17.01
N SER A 389 -1.42 14.91 -17.07
CA SER A 389 -0.16 14.27 -16.68
C SER A 389 -0.09 14.01 -15.16
N LEU A 390 -0.55 14.98 -14.36
CA LEU A 390 -0.75 14.84 -12.92
C LEU A 390 -1.73 13.70 -12.58
N PHE A 391 -2.75 13.48 -13.43
CA PHE A 391 -3.69 12.38 -13.26
C PHE A 391 -3.02 11.01 -13.48
N VAL A 392 -2.27 10.85 -14.57
CA VAL A 392 -1.58 9.59 -14.89
C VAL A 392 -0.52 9.25 -13.84
N GLY A 393 0.29 10.24 -13.45
CA GLY A 393 1.30 10.06 -12.40
C GLY A 393 0.72 9.57 -11.07
N ALA A 394 -0.54 9.93 -10.78
CA ALA A 394 -1.27 9.52 -9.58
C ALA A 394 -1.99 8.18 -9.71
N LEU A 395 -2.02 7.55 -10.90
CA LEU A 395 -2.58 6.21 -11.06
C LEU A 395 -1.75 5.21 -10.26
N ALA A 396 -2.42 4.33 -9.53
CA ALA A 396 -1.78 3.35 -8.67
C ALA A 396 -2.11 1.92 -9.13
N PRO A 397 -1.30 1.31 -10.01
CA PRO A 397 -1.46 -0.10 -10.37
C PRO A 397 -1.15 -1.01 -9.17
N GLU A 398 -1.57 -2.28 -9.29
CA GLU A 398 -1.15 -3.30 -8.34
C GLU A 398 0.37 -3.58 -8.48
N VAL A 399 1.13 -3.43 -7.39
CA VAL A 399 2.58 -3.68 -7.33
C VAL A 399 2.94 -5.02 -6.69
N THR A 400 2.06 -5.61 -5.90
CA THR A 400 2.23 -6.96 -5.36
C THR A 400 1.20 -7.89 -6.00
N ARG A 401 1.65 -9.06 -6.46
CA ARG A 401 0.74 -10.12 -6.91
C ARG A 401 0.31 -10.91 -5.69
N SER A 402 -0.77 -10.46 -5.07
CA SER A 402 -1.26 -11.01 -3.80
C SER A 402 -2.65 -11.61 -3.96
N THR A 403 -2.81 -12.85 -3.52
CA THR A 403 -4.11 -13.51 -3.40
C THR A 403 -4.52 -13.56 -1.93
N PHE A 404 -5.76 -13.22 -1.65
CA PHE A 404 -6.27 -13.04 -0.29
C PHE A 404 -7.47 -13.97 -0.06
N THR A 405 -7.54 -14.56 1.13
CA THR A 405 -8.58 -15.48 1.59
C THR A 405 -8.96 -15.13 3.02
N LYS A 406 -10.03 -15.69 3.56
CA LYS A 406 -10.42 -15.45 4.97
C LYS A 406 -9.36 -15.85 6.00
N LYS A 407 -8.40 -16.71 5.65
CA LYS A 407 -7.38 -17.26 6.55
C LYS A 407 -5.98 -16.67 6.29
N GLY A 408 -5.90 -15.52 5.62
CA GLY A 408 -4.64 -14.96 5.12
C GLY A 408 -4.56 -15.08 3.60
N GLY A 409 -3.35 -15.06 3.06
CA GLY A 409 -3.15 -14.97 1.62
C GLY A 409 -1.80 -15.50 1.17
N THR A 410 -1.40 -15.14 -0.05
CA THR A 410 -0.05 -15.38 -0.54
C THR A 410 0.45 -14.22 -1.38
N HIS A 411 1.73 -13.89 -1.22
CA HIS A 411 2.49 -13.05 -2.13
C HIS A 411 3.23 -13.91 -3.15
N GLU A 412 3.16 -13.51 -4.41
CA GLU A 412 3.78 -14.19 -5.54
C GLU A 412 4.74 -13.26 -6.28
N GLU A 413 5.79 -13.84 -6.86
CA GLU A 413 6.72 -13.13 -7.72
C GLU A 413 5.99 -12.48 -8.90
N PHE A 414 6.16 -11.17 -9.04
CA PHE A 414 5.47 -10.42 -10.09
C PHE A 414 5.96 -10.80 -11.50
N PHE A 415 7.27 -11.06 -11.65
CA PHE A 415 7.91 -11.29 -12.95
C PHE A 415 7.99 -12.76 -13.38
N GLY A 416 7.52 -13.69 -12.55
CA GLY A 416 7.52 -15.12 -12.87
C GLY A 416 6.29 -15.53 -13.68
N ALA A 417 6.48 -16.43 -14.65
CA ALA A 417 5.41 -17.14 -15.36
C ALA A 417 4.72 -18.20 -14.47
N GLY A 418 4.23 -17.79 -13.29
CA GLY A 418 3.48 -18.62 -12.33
C GLY A 418 4.31 -19.56 -11.45
N LYS A 419 5.60 -19.82 -11.76
CA LYS A 419 6.49 -20.68 -10.95
C LYS A 419 7.52 -19.92 -10.10
N GLY A 420 7.38 -18.60 -9.98
CA GLY A 420 8.31 -17.79 -9.21
C GLY A 420 8.20 -18.02 -7.69
N PRO A 421 9.10 -17.42 -6.89
CA PRO A 421 9.00 -17.44 -5.43
C PRO A 421 7.60 -17.06 -4.95
N ARG A 422 7.13 -17.77 -3.92
CA ARG A 422 5.83 -17.54 -3.29
C ARG A 422 5.95 -17.70 -1.79
N VAL A 423 5.36 -16.77 -1.06
CA VAL A 423 5.24 -16.85 0.39
C VAL A 423 3.79 -16.73 0.82
N LYS A 424 3.44 -17.46 1.87
CA LYS A 424 2.15 -17.30 2.53
C LYS A 424 2.20 -16.06 3.40
N ILE A 425 1.05 -15.43 3.56
CA ILE A 425 0.87 -14.29 4.44
C ILE A 425 -0.32 -14.51 5.36
N GLU A 426 -0.22 -14.01 6.57
CA GLU A 426 -1.27 -14.01 7.56
C GLU A 426 -1.68 -12.58 7.89
N TYR A 427 -2.95 -12.40 8.22
CA TYR A 427 -3.45 -11.12 8.68
C TYR A 427 -3.16 -10.93 10.16
N TYR A 428 -2.88 -9.69 10.54
CA TYR A 428 -2.89 -9.30 11.94
C TYR A 428 -4.32 -9.18 12.47
N ASP A 429 -5.26 -8.73 11.61
CA ASP A 429 -6.70 -8.65 11.90
C ASP A 429 -7.51 -9.28 10.75
N VAL A 430 -8.53 -10.08 11.07
CA VAL A 430 -9.50 -10.60 10.09
C VAL A 430 -10.22 -9.51 9.29
N ARG A 431 -10.24 -8.26 9.78
CA ARG A 431 -10.79 -7.06 9.13
C ARG A 431 -9.72 -6.22 8.41
N GLN A 432 -8.46 -6.63 8.43
CA GLN A 432 -7.36 -5.86 7.84
C GLN A 432 -7.62 -5.60 6.35
N GLU A 433 -7.61 -4.33 5.95
CA GLU A 433 -7.83 -3.94 4.56
C GLU A 433 -6.68 -4.44 3.66
N THR A 434 -7.02 -5.22 2.64
CA THR A 434 -6.04 -5.88 1.77
C THR A 434 -5.50 -4.97 0.65
N GLY A 435 -5.79 -3.67 0.67
CA GLY A 435 -5.69 -2.81 -0.53
C GLY A 435 -4.46 -1.89 -0.62
N LYS A 436 -3.88 -1.42 0.49
CA LYS A 436 -2.94 -0.28 0.46
C LYS A 436 -1.52 -0.64 0.00
N GLU A 437 -0.98 -1.79 0.42
CA GLU A 437 0.35 -2.24 -0.05
C GLU A 437 0.34 -2.67 -1.52
N LYS A 438 -0.84 -2.97 -2.07
CA LYS A 438 -0.99 -3.32 -3.46
C LYS A 438 -0.74 -2.13 -4.35
N GLN A 439 -0.85 -0.88 -3.90
CA GLN A 439 -0.94 0.23 -4.83
C GLN A 439 0.15 1.27 -4.58
N LEU A 440 1.05 1.43 -5.55
CA LEU A 440 1.97 2.56 -5.60
C LEU A 440 1.66 3.38 -6.83
N THR A 441 1.74 4.69 -6.71
CA THR A 441 1.58 5.57 -7.88
C THR A 441 2.67 5.28 -8.91
N LEU A 442 2.35 5.45 -10.19
CA LEU A 442 3.33 5.26 -11.28
C LEU A 442 4.57 6.14 -11.08
N GLN A 443 4.40 7.37 -10.59
CA GLN A 443 5.51 8.24 -10.23
C GLN A 443 6.38 7.63 -9.13
N ARG A 444 5.78 7.07 -8.07
CA ARG A 444 6.51 6.44 -6.98
C ARG A 444 7.30 5.21 -7.45
N ILE A 445 6.71 4.40 -8.33
CA ILE A 445 7.39 3.25 -8.95
C ILE A 445 8.65 3.74 -9.69
N CYS A 446 8.54 4.76 -10.53
CA CYS A 446 9.69 5.32 -11.23
C CYS A 446 10.78 5.87 -10.29
N SER A 447 10.40 6.55 -9.20
CA SER A 447 11.36 7.04 -8.19
C SER A 447 12.11 5.89 -7.51
N ILE A 448 11.43 4.77 -7.22
CA ILE A 448 12.07 3.58 -6.66
C ILE A 448 13.07 2.98 -7.66
N ARG A 449 12.69 2.83 -8.93
CA ARG A 449 13.59 2.35 -9.99
C ARG A 449 14.81 3.25 -10.17
N GLN A 450 14.62 4.56 -10.08
CA GLN A 450 15.72 5.52 -10.12
C GLN A 450 16.68 5.35 -8.94
N ALA A 451 16.16 5.12 -7.73
CA ALA A 451 16.99 4.83 -6.56
C ALA A 451 17.78 3.53 -6.70
N GLN A 452 17.19 2.49 -7.30
CA GLN A 452 17.89 1.23 -7.62
C GLN A 452 19.05 1.45 -8.58
N ILE A 453 18.81 2.13 -9.72
CA ILE A 453 19.85 2.44 -10.71
C ILE A 453 20.96 3.28 -10.08
N LYS A 454 20.59 4.32 -9.32
CA LYS A 454 21.55 5.18 -8.61
C LYS A 454 22.43 4.35 -7.67
N LEU A 455 21.84 3.49 -6.84
CA LEU A 455 22.60 2.66 -5.92
C LEU A 455 23.56 1.70 -6.65
N VAL A 456 23.13 1.09 -7.76
CA VAL A 456 24.03 0.24 -8.57
C VAL A 456 25.19 1.06 -9.13
N ARG A 457 24.95 2.28 -9.63
CA ARG A 457 26.04 3.15 -10.10
C ARG A 457 27.02 3.49 -8.99
N GLU A 458 26.52 3.86 -7.82
CA GLU A 458 27.33 4.18 -6.64
C GLU A 458 28.14 2.97 -6.16
N MET A 459 27.55 1.77 -6.16
CA MET A 459 28.21 0.55 -5.69
C MET A 459 29.36 0.09 -6.59
N TYR A 460 29.28 0.34 -7.90
CA TYR A 460 30.27 -0.16 -8.87
C TYR A 460 31.17 0.93 -9.47
N GLY A 461 31.09 2.16 -8.97
CA GLY A 461 31.95 3.27 -9.41
C GLY A 461 31.56 3.84 -10.78
N LEU A 462 30.28 3.67 -11.17
CA LEU A 462 29.72 4.16 -12.44
C LEU A 462 29.05 5.53 -12.29
N GLU A 463 29.05 6.10 -11.09
CA GLU A 463 28.59 7.47 -10.87
C GLU A 463 29.58 8.47 -11.47
N THR A 464 29.08 9.42 -12.25
CA THR A 464 29.90 10.40 -12.99
C THR A 464 29.76 11.81 -12.44
N ARG A 465 28.65 12.09 -11.73
CA ARG A 465 28.31 13.44 -11.25
C ARG A 465 28.89 13.74 -9.87
N GLU A 466 29.12 12.70 -9.07
CA GLU A 466 29.62 12.82 -7.70
C GLU A 466 30.99 12.12 -7.56
N PRO A 467 32.12 12.85 -7.62
CA PRO A 467 33.46 12.24 -7.57
C PRO A 467 33.71 11.38 -6.34
N LYS A 468 33.10 11.74 -5.20
CA LYS A 468 33.16 10.95 -3.96
C LYS A 468 32.48 9.59 -4.12
N ALA A 469 31.27 9.56 -4.69
CA ALA A 469 30.52 8.34 -4.94
C ALA A 469 31.23 7.45 -5.96
N LYS A 470 31.84 8.05 -7.00
CA LYS A 470 32.66 7.32 -7.98
C LYS A 470 33.82 6.58 -7.31
N ARG A 471 34.64 7.30 -6.52
CA ARG A 471 35.79 6.71 -5.81
C ARG A 471 35.34 5.61 -4.86
N GLU A 472 34.29 5.85 -4.08
CA GLU A 472 33.75 4.84 -3.17
C GLU A 472 33.27 3.60 -3.93
N GLY A 473 32.66 3.78 -5.10
CA GLY A 473 32.22 2.67 -5.95
C GLY A 473 33.36 1.87 -6.57
N GLU A 474 34.44 2.53 -7.00
CA GLU A 474 35.65 1.83 -7.46
C GLU A 474 36.27 0.99 -6.34
N GLU A 475 36.29 1.51 -5.11
CA GLU A 475 36.71 0.78 -3.92
C GLU A 475 35.79 -0.40 -3.61
N ASN A 476 34.47 -0.19 -3.67
CA ASN A 476 33.48 -1.24 -3.45
C ASN A 476 33.63 -2.37 -4.47
N LYS A 477 33.81 -2.06 -5.75
CA LYS A 477 34.03 -3.06 -6.82
C LYS A 477 35.23 -3.95 -6.53
N ALA A 478 36.36 -3.37 -6.13
CA ALA A 478 37.56 -4.12 -5.76
C ALA A 478 37.33 -5.00 -4.52
N LEU A 479 36.65 -4.46 -3.51
CA LEU A 479 36.31 -5.20 -2.29
C LEU A 479 35.35 -6.37 -2.54
N ILE A 480 34.38 -6.19 -3.44
CA ILE A 480 33.45 -7.25 -3.84
C ILE A 480 34.23 -8.41 -4.45
N ALA A 481 35.09 -8.14 -5.43
CA ALA A 481 35.91 -9.17 -6.08
C ALA A 481 36.80 -9.90 -5.08
N GLN A 482 37.40 -9.17 -4.13
CA GLN A 482 38.23 -9.75 -3.07
C GLN A 482 37.41 -10.61 -2.09
N ALA A 483 36.28 -10.09 -1.59
CA ALA A 483 35.48 -10.73 -0.55
C ALA A 483 34.80 -12.02 -1.02
N LEU A 484 34.52 -12.11 -2.32
CA LEU A 484 33.86 -13.26 -2.94
C LEU A 484 34.82 -14.18 -3.70
N GLY A 485 36.14 -13.94 -3.64
CA GLY A 485 37.11 -14.79 -4.35
C GLY A 485 36.92 -14.80 -5.86
N GLY A 486 36.43 -13.70 -6.44
CA GLY A 486 36.10 -13.58 -7.87
C GLY A 486 34.71 -14.08 -8.26
N GLU A 487 33.90 -14.60 -7.34
CA GLU A 487 32.50 -14.92 -7.62
C GLU A 487 31.64 -13.67 -7.85
N GLU A 488 30.55 -13.82 -8.61
CA GLU A 488 29.59 -12.76 -8.91
C GLU A 488 28.81 -12.35 -7.64
N PHE A 489 28.82 -11.06 -7.31
CA PHE A 489 28.06 -10.52 -6.19
C PHE A 489 26.58 -10.44 -6.51
N ARG A 490 25.74 -11.28 -5.92
CA ARG A 490 24.30 -11.23 -6.16
C ARG A 490 23.65 -10.24 -5.21
N LEU A 491 23.01 -9.20 -5.74
CA LEU A 491 22.37 -8.14 -4.94
C LEU A 491 21.27 -8.66 -4.00
N ASN A 492 20.65 -9.80 -4.31
CA ASN A 492 19.66 -10.46 -3.47
C ASN A 492 20.25 -11.53 -2.52
N SER A 493 21.56 -11.81 -2.59
CA SER A 493 22.23 -12.75 -1.71
C SER A 493 22.67 -12.08 -0.42
N ILE A 494 22.03 -12.47 0.69
CA ILE A 494 22.42 -12.02 2.02
C ILE A 494 23.81 -12.52 2.44
N ASP A 495 24.32 -13.60 1.83
CA ASP A 495 25.69 -14.10 2.07
C ASP A 495 26.74 -13.19 1.43
N ASP A 496 26.45 -12.73 0.20
CA ASP A 496 27.36 -11.88 -0.56
C ASP A 496 27.44 -10.51 0.14
N TRP A 497 26.29 -9.96 0.58
CA TRP A 497 26.24 -8.77 1.43
C TRP A 497 27.02 -8.96 2.74
N ARG A 498 26.84 -10.08 3.44
CA ARG A 498 27.55 -10.37 4.70
C ARG A 498 29.07 -10.33 4.53
N LYS A 499 29.59 -10.94 3.46
CA LYS A 499 31.03 -10.96 3.13
C LYS A 499 31.53 -9.58 2.72
N PHE A 500 30.80 -8.91 1.83
CA PHE A 500 31.16 -7.59 1.32
C PHE A 500 31.19 -6.53 2.43
N LEU A 501 30.16 -6.44 3.26
CA LEU A 501 30.11 -5.46 4.35
C LEU A 501 31.28 -5.67 5.33
N ALA A 502 31.60 -6.93 5.65
CA ALA A 502 32.74 -7.27 6.50
C ALA A 502 34.08 -6.84 5.90
N ALA A 503 34.31 -7.12 4.61
CA ALA A 503 35.52 -6.68 3.91
C ALA A 503 35.64 -5.16 3.83
N LYS A 504 34.52 -4.46 3.58
CA LYS A 504 34.47 -2.99 3.57
C LYS A 504 34.79 -2.41 4.95
N TYR A 505 34.26 -3.01 6.01
CA TYR A 505 34.59 -2.62 7.40
C TYR A 505 36.09 -2.77 7.68
N ASP A 506 36.67 -3.93 7.36
CA ASP A 506 38.10 -4.20 7.61
C ASP A 506 39.02 -3.24 6.87
N ARG A 507 38.67 -2.88 5.62
CA ARG A 507 39.42 -1.87 4.86
C ARG A 507 39.34 -0.50 5.53
N MET A 508 38.15 -0.08 5.96
CA MET A 508 37.96 1.23 6.59
C MET A 508 38.78 1.37 7.88
N VAL A 509 38.77 0.35 8.74
CA VAL A 509 39.55 0.35 9.99
C VAL A 509 41.05 0.15 9.71
N GLY A 510 41.40 -0.84 8.90
CA GLY A 510 42.79 -1.26 8.70
C GLY A 510 43.58 -0.31 7.80
N GLN A 511 43.03 0.06 6.64
CA GLN A 511 43.73 0.83 5.60
C GLN A 511 43.38 2.32 5.65
N GLN A 512 42.11 2.67 5.78
CA GLN A 512 41.69 4.08 5.86
C GLN A 512 41.83 4.69 7.25
N LYS A 513 42.17 3.86 8.26
CA LYS A 513 42.38 4.26 9.65
C LYS A 513 41.17 5.00 10.26
N LEU A 514 39.96 4.70 9.78
CA LEU A 514 38.73 5.20 10.40
C LEU A 514 38.54 4.53 11.76
N SER A 515 37.89 5.23 12.68
CA SER A 515 37.47 4.61 13.94
C SER A 515 36.43 3.51 13.69
N ALA A 516 36.33 2.56 14.63
CA ALA A 516 35.33 1.50 14.61
C ALA A 516 33.89 2.06 14.46
N SER A 517 33.59 3.14 15.18
CA SER A 517 32.33 3.89 15.12
C SER A 517 32.04 4.44 13.72
N GLU A 518 32.98 5.18 13.13
CA GLU A 518 32.81 5.79 11.81
C GLU A 518 32.65 4.72 10.71
N ALA A 519 33.47 3.66 10.77
CA ALA A 519 33.37 2.54 9.86
C ALA A 519 32.00 1.85 9.97
N PHE A 520 31.53 1.59 11.19
CA PHE A 520 30.24 0.96 11.43
C PHE A 520 29.06 1.81 10.92
N LEU A 521 29.06 3.12 11.18
CA LEU A 521 28.03 4.02 10.69
C LEU A 521 27.97 4.07 9.16
N ARG A 522 29.12 4.03 8.47
CA ARG A 522 29.17 3.95 7.00
C ARG A 522 28.65 2.63 6.45
N ILE A 523 28.89 1.52 7.15
CA ILE A 523 28.28 0.22 6.80
C ILE A 523 26.76 0.28 6.92
N LEU A 524 26.26 0.86 8.02
CA LEU A 524 24.82 0.96 8.25
C LEU A 524 24.12 1.90 7.25
N ASP A 525 24.77 3.00 6.87
CA ASP A 525 24.27 3.87 5.80
C ASP A 525 24.12 3.13 4.47
N LEU A 526 25.16 2.39 4.06
CA LEU A 526 25.13 1.59 2.84
C LEU A 526 24.03 0.52 2.89
N LEU A 527 23.91 -0.19 4.01
CA LEU A 527 22.88 -1.20 4.21
C LEU A 527 21.47 -0.57 4.18
N SER A 528 21.27 0.59 4.81
CA SER A 528 20.01 1.33 4.81
C SER A 528 19.61 1.77 3.40
N ARG A 529 20.56 2.30 2.60
CA ARG A 529 20.33 2.64 1.18
C ARG A 529 19.93 1.41 0.36
N TYR A 530 20.61 0.27 0.56
CA TYR A 530 20.26 -0.99 -0.09
C TYR A 530 18.83 -1.43 0.25
N LEU A 531 18.49 -1.51 1.54
CA LEU A 531 17.16 -1.94 1.96
C LEU A 531 16.08 -1.02 1.37
N LYS A 532 16.26 0.30 1.41
CA LYS A 532 15.31 1.26 0.82
C LYS A 532 15.14 1.09 -0.69
N ALA A 533 16.22 0.76 -1.42
CA ALA A 533 16.18 0.62 -2.87
C ALA A 533 15.62 -0.75 -3.33
N PHE A 534 15.99 -1.84 -2.65
CA PHE A 534 15.77 -3.21 -3.12
C PHE A 534 14.79 -4.04 -2.28
N THR A 535 14.20 -3.49 -1.23
CA THR A 535 13.21 -4.19 -0.40
C THR A 535 11.98 -3.32 -0.15
N ILE A 536 10.82 -3.96 0.04
CA ILE A 536 9.54 -3.31 0.34
C ILE A 536 8.90 -4.02 1.54
N SER A 537 8.34 -3.23 2.46
CA SER A 537 7.65 -3.76 3.63
C SER A 537 6.21 -4.16 3.27
N THR A 538 5.78 -5.34 3.70
CA THR A 538 4.37 -5.74 3.72
C THR A 538 3.79 -5.50 5.12
N PRO A 539 2.52 -5.09 5.27
CA PRO A 539 1.84 -4.99 6.55
C PRO A 539 1.21 -6.32 6.95
N PHE A 540 1.57 -7.43 6.29
CA PHE A 540 1.12 -8.79 6.61
C PHE A 540 2.28 -9.57 7.21
N ASN A 541 1.96 -10.54 8.07
CA ASN A 541 2.98 -11.45 8.58
C ASN A 541 3.33 -12.45 7.49
N ILE A 542 4.59 -12.56 7.09
CA ILE A 542 5.04 -13.60 6.17
C ILE A 542 5.12 -14.89 6.98
N ASP A 543 4.23 -15.81 6.64
CA ASP A 543 4.13 -17.09 7.31
C ASP A 543 5.44 -17.88 7.18
N ASP A 544 5.88 -18.35 8.34
CA ASP A 544 7.16 -18.96 8.56
C ASP A 544 7.11 -20.46 8.88
N TYR A 545 5.97 -21.18 8.73
CA TYR A 545 5.72 -22.59 9.13
C TYR A 545 6.90 -23.56 8.87
N GLY A 546 7.93 -23.48 9.71
CA GLY A 546 9.19 -24.22 9.60
C GLY A 546 10.19 -23.76 8.52
N ARG A 547 9.88 -22.82 7.63
CA ARG A 547 10.83 -22.40 6.58
C ARG A 547 11.80 -21.36 7.11
N ASN A 548 13.10 -21.60 6.91
CA ASN A 548 14.11 -20.62 7.28
C ASN A 548 14.11 -19.44 6.29
N LEU A 549 13.64 -18.27 6.74
CA LEU A 549 13.52 -17.03 5.96
C LEU A 549 14.86 -16.45 5.48
N LEU A 550 15.99 -16.93 6.04
CA LEU A 550 17.35 -16.60 5.57
C LEU A 550 17.80 -17.46 4.38
N THR A 551 17.05 -18.52 4.05
CA THR A 551 17.32 -19.40 2.90
C THR A 551 16.17 -19.43 1.90
N ALA A 552 14.97 -19.04 2.32
CA ALA A 552 13.81 -19.02 1.46
C ALA A 552 13.94 -17.93 0.38
N PRO A 553 13.64 -18.24 -0.90
CA PRO A 553 13.48 -17.21 -1.91
C PRO A 553 12.20 -16.42 -1.60
N LEU A 554 12.30 -15.10 -1.65
CA LEU A 554 11.18 -14.19 -1.39
C LEU A 554 10.74 -13.53 -2.71
N PRO A 555 9.43 -13.30 -2.90
CA PRO A 555 8.90 -12.69 -4.13
C PRO A 555 9.31 -11.24 -4.27
N ARG A 556 9.49 -10.80 -5.52
CA ARG A 556 9.63 -9.39 -5.89
C ARG A 556 8.29 -8.77 -6.30
N ALA A 557 8.09 -7.52 -5.89
CA ALA A 557 7.02 -6.63 -6.37
C ALA A 557 7.32 -6.10 -7.79
N LEU A 558 6.34 -5.44 -8.43
CA LEU A 558 6.47 -4.76 -9.73
C LEU A 558 7.61 -3.71 -9.77
N THR A 559 8.00 -3.20 -8.62
CA THR A 559 9.15 -2.29 -8.44
C THR A 559 10.49 -3.01 -8.43
N GLY A 560 10.52 -4.34 -8.54
CA GLY A 560 11.74 -5.16 -8.41
C GLY A 560 12.21 -5.36 -6.98
N GLN A 561 11.55 -4.71 -6.00
CA GLN A 561 11.89 -4.84 -4.60
C GLN A 561 11.42 -6.18 -4.03
N ILE A 562 12.24 -6.79 -3.18
CA ILE A 562 11.93 -8.02 -2.47
C ILE A 562 10.94 -7.70 -1.33
N ILE A 563 9.86 -8.47 -1.23
CA ILE A 563 8.82 -8.29 -0.22
C ILE A 563 9.29 -8.90 1.11
N HIS A 564 9.39 -8.06 2.14
CA HIS A 564 9.77 -8.43 3.51
C HIS A 564 8.69 -7.97 4.48
N ASP A 565 8.47 -8.71 5.56
CA ASP A 565 7.83 -8.18 6.77
C ASP A 565 8.90 -7.73 7.78
N CYS A 566 8.46 -7.22 8.93
CA CYS A 566 9.36 -6.75 9.99
C CYS A 566 10.28 -7.84 10.56
N GLY A 567 9.78 -9.08 10.69
CA GLY A 567 10.56 -10.23 11.15
C GLY A 567 11.68 -10.61 10.17
N VAL A 568 11.37 -10.66 8.88
CA VAL A 568 12.31 -10.90 7.78
C VAL A 568 13.39 -9.83 7.75
N TYR A 569 13.02 -8.55 7.88
CA TYR A 569 14.00 -7.46 7.98
C TYR A 569 14.95 -7.66 9.14
N ALA A 570 14.41 -7.83 10.36
CA ALA A 570 15.22 -8.03 11.56
C ALA A 570 16.19 -9.20 11.39
N LEU A 571 15.70 -10.36 10.92
CA LEU A 571 16.53 -11.54 10.68
C LEU A 571 17.65 -11.30 9.65
N ARG A 572 17.31 -10.73 8.50
CA ARG A 572 18.27 -10.52 7.41
C ARG A 572 19.33 -9.49 7.78
N ILE A 573 18.97 -8.42 8.49
CA ILE A 573 19.92 -7.41 8.98
C ILE A 573 20.90 -8.05 9.97
N VAL A 574 20.41 -8.82 10.95
CA VAL A 574 21.28 -9.52 11.91
C VAL A 574 22.26 -10.46 11.21
N TYR A 575 21.77 -11.20 10.21
CA TYR A 575 22.64 -12.11 9.45
C TYR A 575 23.69 -11.35 8.63
N MET A 576 23.31 -10.31 7.88
CA MET A 576 24.23 -9.50 7.08
C MET A 576 25.30 -8.81 7.93
N LEU A 577 24.97 -8.41 9.16
CA LEU A 577 25.91 -7.77 10.08
C LEU A 577 26.71 -8.75 10.96
N SER A 578 26.41 -10.05 10.93
CA SER A 578 26.98 -11.02 11.89
C SER A 578 28.51 -11.07 11.93
N LEU A 579 29.20 -11.00 10.79
CA LEU A 579 30.67 -10.97 10.76
C LEU A 579 31.23 -9.69 11.40
N ILE A 580 30.56 -8.56 11.21
CA ILE A 580 30.95 -7.28 11.83
C ILE A 580 30.61 -7.29 13.33
N SER A 581 29.50 -7.92 13.69
CA SER A 581 29.06 -8.13 15.07
C SER A 581 30.12 -8.82 15.90
N GLU A 582 30.78 -9.84 15.36
CA GLU A 582 31.88 -10.55 16.04
C GLU A 582 33.09 -9.62 16.28
N ARG A 583 33.48 -8.83 15.28
CA ARG A 583 34.62 -7.88 15.37
C ARG A 583 34.40 -6.81 16.43
N LEU A 584 33.19 -6.25 16.45
CA LEU A 584 32.79 -5.15 17.33
C LEU A 584 32.22 -5.61 18.67
N ARG A 585 32.12 -6.93 18.89
CA ARG A 585 31.43 -7.53 20.04
C ARG A 585 30.03 -6.93 20.23
N LEU A 586 29.29 -6.74 19.14
CA LEU A 586 27.97 -6.13 19.21
C LEU A 586 27.03 -7.04 19.98
N LYS A 587 26.32 -6.43 20.93
CA LYS A 587 25.14 -6.99 21.55
C LYS A 587 23.94 -6.65 20.66
N ILE A 588 23.45 -7.66 19.96
CA ILE A 588 22.26 -7.59 19.11
C ILE A 588 21.05 -8.07 19.90
N ARG A 589 20.00 -7.25 19.92
CA ARG A 589 18.71 -7.56 20.56
C ARG A 589 17.59 -7.52 19.54
N PHE A 590 16.79 -8.58 19.49
CA PHE A 590 15.46 -8.47 18.91
C PHE A 590 14.57 -7.69 19.88
N VAL A 591 13.86 -6.69 19.37
CA VAL A 591 12.80 -6.02 20.11
C VAL A 591 11.44 -6.40 19.55
N PHE A 592 10.51 -6.65 20.44
CA PHE A 592 9.16 -7.11 20.14
C PHE A 592 8.19 -6.09 20.67
N PHE A 593 7.32 -5.64 19.79
CA PHE A 593 6.18 -4.80 20.09
C PHE A 593 4.91 -5.50 19.57
N PRO A 594 3.71 -5.04 19.97
CA PRO A 594 2.48 -5.43 19.28
C PRO A 594 2.66 -5.41 17.76
N ASP A 595 2.46 -6.58 17.12
CA ASP A 595 2.52 -6.80 15.67
C ASP A 595 3.82 -6.33 14.98
N HIS A 596 4.92 -6.18 15.72
CA HIS A 596 6.17 -5.68 15.15
C HIS A 596 7.43 -6.25 15.79
N VAL A 597 8.44 -6.45 14.95
CA VAL A 597 9.79 -6.87 15.36
C VAL A 597 10.81 -5.89 14.80
N GLY A 598 11.69 -5.42 15.69
CA GLY A 598 12.83 -4.57 15.34
C GLY A 598 14.12 -5.08 15.93
N LEU A 599 15.17 -4.26 15.84
CA LEU A 599 16.48 -4.53 16.42
C LEU A 599 16.98 -3.36 17.26
N ILE A 600 17.68 -3.69 18.35
CA ILE A 600 18.63 -2.78 19.01
C ILE A 600 20.03 -3.38 18.86
N LEU A 601 20.96 -2.61 18.30
CA LEU A 601 22.38 -2.96 18.26
C LEU A 601 23.15 -2.05 19.22
N THR A 602 23.99 -2.65 20.06
CA THR A 602 24.83 -1.93 21.04
C THR A 602 26.25 -2.48 21.01
N GLY A 603 27.25 -1.63 21.22
CA GLY A 603 28.65 -2.03 21.35
C GLY A 603 29.46 -1.01 22.15
N GLU A 604 30.67 -1.37 22.58
CA GLU A 604 31.50 -0.51 23.43
C GLU A 604 32.05 0.70 22.66
N GLU A 605 32.45 0.50 21.41
CA GLU A 605 33.13 1.51 20.58
C GLU A 605 32.24 2.09 19.47
N VAL A 606 30.94 1.77 19.48
CA VAL A 606 30.00 2.18 18.45
C VAL A 606 28.70 2.73 19.05
N PRO A 607 27.99 3.62 18.33
CA PRO A 607 26.72 4.14 18.81
C PRO A 607 25.67 3.04 18.97
N THR A 608 24.69 3.30 19.83
CA THR A 608 23.48 2.47 19.87
C THR A 608 22.68 2.71 18.60
N VAL A 609 22.14 1.64 18.01
CA VAL A 609 21.40 1.71 16.76
C VAL A 609 20.06 1.01 16.95
N ILE A 610 19.00 1.62 16.43
CA ILE A 610 17.67 1.02 16.32
C ILE A 610 17.40 0.73 14.85
N ALA A 611 16.89 -0.44 14.53
CA ALA A 611 16.46 -0.76 13.17
C ALA A 611 15.03 -1.29 13.15
N HIS A 612 14.21 -0.70 12.29
CA HIS A 612 12.83 -1.10 12.01
C HIS A 612 12.65 -1.19 10.51
N ASN A 613 12.31 -2.39 10.01
CA ASN A 613 12.15 -2.63 8.58
C ASN A 613 13.39 -2.20 7.76
N ASN A 614 13.21 -1.30 6.79
CA ASN A 614 14.26 -0.73 5.95
C ASN A 614 14.87 0.56 6.54
N GLU A 615 14.55 0.91 7.78
CA GLU A 615 15.08 2.08 8.48
C GLU A 615 16.07 1.66 9.57
N ILE A 616 17.28 2.23 9.49
CA ILE A 616 18.34 2.01 10.47
C ILE A 616 18.74 3.38 11.00
N THR A 617 18.53 3.61 12.28
CA THR A 617 18.74 4.90 12.93
C THR A 617 19.80 4.78 14.02
N PRO A 618 20.99 5.38 13.83
CA PRO A 618 21.94 5.54 14.90
C PRO A 618 21.41 6.58 15.90
N LEU A 619 21.53 6.25 17.17
CA LEU A 619 21.23 7.18 18.25
C LEU A 619 22.42 8.10 18.51
N PRO A 620 22.19 9.24 19.19
CA PRO A 620 23.26 10.15 19.63
C PRO A 620 24.34 9.45 20.47
N GLU A 621 25.46 10.13 20.69
CA GLU A 621 26.59 9.58 21.44
C GLU A 621 26.18 9.04 22.83
N SER A 622 26.89 8.02 23.31
CA SER A 622 26.53 7.32 24.55
C SER A 622 26.45 8.26 25.78
N ALA A 623 27.29 9.29 25.86
CA ALA A 623 27.23 10.29 26.92
C ALA A 623 25.96 11.14 26.84
N GLN A 624 25.58 11.56 25.64
CA GLN A 624 24.33 12.28 25.40
C GLN A 624 23.13 11.39 25.69
N LEU A 625 23.15 10.12 25.27
CA LEU A 625 22.10 9.16 25.60
C LEU A 625 21.99 8.87 27.09
N LYS A 626 23.12 8.76 27.81
CA LYS A 626 23.12 8.58 29.28
C LYS A 626 22.62 9.82 29.99
N SER A 627 23.03 11.01 29.54
CA SER A 627 22.48 12.29 30.02
C SER A 627 20.98 12.35 29.77
N LEU A 628 20.56 11.96 28.57
CA LEU A 628 19.17 11.93 28.15
C LEU A 628 18.36 10.94 28.99
N ALA A 629 18.94 9.78 29.32
CA ALA A 629 18.37 8.74 30.20
C ALA A 629 18.30 9.18 31.68
N ALA A 630 19.30 9.93 32.17
CA ALA A 630 19.32 10.49 33.52
C ALA A 630 18.32 11.65 33.67
N GLU A 631 18.24 12.51 32.65
CA GLU A 631 17.26 13.61 32.58
C GLU A 631 15.84 13.07 32.61
N THR A 632 15.55 12.05 31.80
CA THR A 632 14.25 11.39 31.84
C THR A 632 13.92 10.82 33.18
N ARG A 633 14.88 10.17 33.83
CA ARG A 633 14.63 9.56 35.13
C ARG A 633 14.19 10.66 36.09
N THR A 634 14.93 11.77 36.10
CA THR A 634 14.61 12.95 36.90
C THR A 634 13.23 13.53 36.57
N THR A 635 12.89 13.67 35.30
CA THR A 635 11.61 14.22 34.83
C THR A 635 10.43 13.28 35.12
N PHE A 636 10.60 11.97 34.91
CA PHE A 636 9.59 10.94 35.17
C PHE A 636 9.25 10.80 36.66
N PHE A 637 10.24 10.87 37.55
CA PHE A 637 9.98 10.85 39.00
C PHE A 637 9.33 12.14 39.50
N ARG A 638 9.55 13.26 38.82
CA ARG A 638 9.01 14.55 39.21
C ARG A 638 7.58 14.80 38.70
N GLU A 639 7.19 14.28 37.55
CA GLU A 639 5.95 14.67 36.87
C GLU A 639 4.77 13.71 37.08
N ASN A 640 4.97 12.54 37.67
CA ASN A 640 3.88 11.60 37.94
C ASN A 640 2.87 12.10 39.00
N TYR A 641 3.09 13.26 39.66
CA TYR A 641 2.30 13.65 40.84
C TYR A 641 2.18 15.16 41.11
N VAL A 642 2.18 16.04 40.09
CA VAL A 642 2.17 17.49 40.35
C VAL A 642 1.35 18.32 39.35
N THR A 643 0.52 19.19 39.92
CA THR A 643 -0.25 20.26 39.25
C THR A 643 0.68 21.26 38.55
N LEU A 644 0.14 22.10 37.63
CA LEU A 644 0.91 23.14 36.95
C LEU A 644 1.68 24.06 37.93
N ASP A 645 1.08 24.35 39.09
CA ASP A 645 1.68 25.19 40.14
C ASP A 645 2.82 24.48 40.89
N GLU A 646 2.74 23.17 41.08
CA GLU A 646 3.80 22.40 41.74
C GLU A 646 4.96 22.09 40.79
N LEU A 647 4.67 21.93 39.50
CA LEU A 647 5.68 21.83 38.45
C LEU A 647 6.52 23.11 38.34
N LYS A 648 5.89 24.27 38.49
CA LYS A 648 6.59 25.56 38.59
C LYS A 648 7.57 25.57 39.77
N LYS A 649 7.13 25.14 40.96
CA LYS A 649 7.98 25.03 42.17
C LYS A 649 9.14 24.03 41.98
N LEU A 650 8.91 22.93 41.28
CA LEU A 650 9.92 21.92 40.98
C LEU A 650 10.95 22.40 39.96
N TRP A 651 10.53 23.18 38.97
CA TRP A 651 11.42 23.77 37.97
C TRP A 651 12.36 24.81 38.58
N ASP A 652 11.90 25.51 39.62
CA ASP A 652 12.69 26.46 40.40
C ASP A 652 13.61 25.75 41.44
N SER A 653 13.36 24.46 41.73
CA SER A 653 14.17 23.67 42.67
C SER A 653 15.43 23.06 41.99
N LYS A 654 16.62 23.39 42.52
CA LYS A 654 17.93 22.91 42.02
C LYS A 654 18.22 21.42 42.28
N THR A 655 17.29 20.64 42.81
CA THR A 655 17.52 19.27 43.31
C THR A 655 17.48 18.21 42.20
N ARG A 656 18.30 18.35 41.16
CA ARG A 656 18.43 17.33 40.10
C ARG A 656 18.84 15.98 40.72
N ASP A 657 18.12 14.91 40.40
CA ASP A 657 18.54 13.55 40.76
C ASP A 657 19.53 13.07 39.68
N ASP A 658 20.78 13.49 39.80
CA ASP A 658 21.85 13.21 38.83
C ASP A 658 22.33 11.74 38.84
N ARG A 659 21.57 10.83 39.47
CA ARG A 659 21.93 9.40 39.51
C ARG A 659 21.86 8.79 38.12
N ILE A 660 23.03 8.36 37.64
CA ILE A 660 23.18 7.58 36.40
C ILE A 660 22.26 6.34 36.48
N PRO A 661 21.39 6.10 35.48
CA PRO A 661 20.54 4.91 35.45
C PRO A 661 21.35 3.63 35.60
N GLY A 662 20.86 2.68 36.40
CA GLY A 662 21.46 1.35 36.45
C GLY A 662 21.31 0.64 35.09
N PRO A 663 22.10 -0.42 34.81
CA PRO A 663 22.11 -1.08 33.49
C PRO A 663 20.73 -1.55 33.00
N LYS A 664 19.89 -2.06 33.91
CA LYS A 664 18.51 -2.49 33.59
C LYS A 664 17.58 -1.33 33.23
N ASP A 665 17.76 -0.17 33.87
CA ASP A 665 16.99 1.03 33.57
C ASP A 665 17.39 1.61 32.21
N TYR A 666 18.68 1.52 31.86
CA TYR A 666 19.18 1.97 30.55
C TYR A 666 18.69 1.07 29.41
N ASP A 667 18.77 -0.25 29.56
CA ASP A 667 18.27 -1.18 28.55
C ASP A 667 16.77 -1.03 28.32
N GLN A 668 16.01 -0.80 29.39
CA GLN A 668 14.59 -0.50 29.32
C GLN A 668 14.30 0.83 28.61
N PHE A 669 15.08 1.88 28.90
CA PHE A 669 14.98 3.15 28.17
C PHE A 669 15.22 2.98 26.67
N ILE A 670 16.24 2.23 26.26
CA ILE A 670 16.52 2.02 24.83
C ILE A 670 15.39 1.22 24.16
N LEU A 671 14.77 0.27 24.86
CA LEU A 671 13.59 -0.45 24.37
C LEU A 671 12.40 0.50 24.13
N GLU A 672 12.10 1.38 25.07
CA GLU A 672 11.04 2.38 24.94
C GLU A 672 11.32 3.36 23.79
N LEU A 673 12.57 3.79 23.68
CA LEU A 673 13.01 4.62 22.58
C LEU A 673 12.82 3.90 21.25
N ALA A 674 13.18 2.62 21.16
CA ALA A 674 12.92 1.81 19.97
C ALA A 674 11.44 1.77 19.60
N GLY A 675 10.51 1.65 20.55
CA GLY A 675 9.07 1.70 20.28
C GLY A 675 8.66 3.02 19.61
N SER A 676 9.21 4.15 20.09
CA SER A 676 8.92 5.47 19.53
C SER A 676 9.45 5.71 18.11
N TYR A 677 10.45 4.93 17.67
CA TYR A 677 10.93 4.92 16.29
C TYR A 677 10.10 4.03 15.37
N PHE A 678 9.26 3.14 15.91
CA PHE A 678 8.34 2.33 15.12
C PHE A 678 6.99 3.05 14.94
N ILE A 679 6.30 3.32 16.04
CA ILE A 679 5.09 4.14 16.04
C ILE A 679 5.38 5.38 16.87
N SER A 680 5.43 6.52 16.20
CA SER A 680 5.56 7.79 16.90
C SER A 680 4.32 8.01 17.77
N HIS A 681 4.56 8.55 18.97
CA HIS A 681 3.50 9.01 19.89
C HIS A 681 2.72 7.91 20.58
N VAL A 682 3.08 6.64 20.38
CA VAL A 682 2.49 5.54 21.12
C VAL A 682 3.52 4.94 22.07
N THR A 683 3.17 4.87 23.36
CA THR A 683 3.94 4.10 24.31
C THR A 683 3.62 2.64 24.13
N MET A 684 4.52 1.86 23.55
CA MET A 684 4.27 0.45 23.27
C MET A 684 4.84 -0.45 24.38
N PRO A 685 4.05 -1.40 24.91
CA PRO A 685 4.64 -2.49 25.67
C PRO A 685 5.60 -3.24 24.75
N GLY A 686 6.77 -3.58 25.27
CA GLY A 686 7.77 -4.27 24.49
C GLY A 686 8.63 -5.21 25.31
N ALA A 687 9.30 -6.11 24.60
CA ALA A 687 10.31 -6.98 25.17
C ALA A 687 11.56 -6.93 24.30
N ALA A 688 12.73 -7.05 24.92
CA ALA A 688 13.99 -7.24 24.21
C ALA A 688 14.58 -8.60 24.57
N LYS A 689 15.12 -9.30 23.58
CA LYS A 689 15.92 -10.51 23.81
C LYS A 689 17.23 -10.46 23.05
N ASP A 690 18.30 -10.74 23.78
CA ASP A 690 19.64 -10.85 23.22
C ASP A 690 19.74 -12.05 22.27
N VAL A 691 20.42 -11.84 21.14
CA VAL A 691 20.94 -12.94 20.33
C VAL A 691 22.16 -13.49 21.10
N PRO A 692 22.11 -14.76 21.55
CA PRO A 692 23.18 -15.28 22.38
C PRO A 692 24.47 -15.39 21.55
N ALA A 693 25.62 -15.10 22.17
CA ALA A 693 26.92 -15.21 21.48
C ALA A 693 27.17 -16.63 20.92
N SER A 694 26.62 -17.67 21.57
CA SER A 694 26.65 -19.05 21.09
C SER A 694 25.97 -19.25 19.74
N ALA A 695 25.00 -18.41 19.36
CA ALA A 695 24.38 -18.48 18.04
C ALA A 695 25.39 -18.27 16.90
N TYR A 696 26.51 -17.59 17.19
CA TYR A 696 27.62 -17.40 16.27
C TYR A 696 28.74 -18.41 16.52
N ALA A 697 29.16 -18.58 17.78
CA ALA A 697 30.34 -19.38 18.13
C ALA A 697 30.18 -20.90 17.88
N GLU A 698 28.98 -21.46 18.07
CA GLU A 698 28.73 -22.90 17.91
C GLU A 698 28.32 -23.28 16.49
N ALA A 699 28.04 -22.27 15.65
CA ALA A 699 27.52 -22.48 14.32
C ALA A 699 28.66 -22.77 13.32
N LYS A 700 28.66 -24.00 12.78
CA LYS A 700 29.60 -24.37 11.71
C LYS A 700 29.14 -23.80 10.37
N GLY A 701 29.84 -22.76 9.90
CA GLY A 701 29.62 -22.16 8.59
C GLY A 701 28.31 -21.36 8.45
N GLU A 702 28.07 -20.84 7.24
CA GLU A 702 26.92 -19.97 6.92
C GLU A 702 25.57 -20.63 7.24
N ALA A 703 25.38 -21.89 6.85
CA ALA A 703 24.15 -22.64 7.11
C ALA A 703 23.89 -22.82 8.62
N GLY A 704 24.93 -23.06 9.41
CA GLY A 704 24.84 -23.16 10.87
C GLY A 704 24.33 -21.87 11.49
N ILE A 705 24.88 -20.73 11.07
CA ILE A 705 24.53 -19.40 11.61
C ILE A 705 23.10 -19.05 11.22
N LYS A 706 22.72 -19.26 9.95
CA LYS A 706 21.34 -19.07 9.49
C LYS A 706 20.37 -19.92 10.30
N GLY A 707 20.70 -21.19 10.57
CA GLY A 707 19.89 -22.08 11.38
C GLY A 707 19.77 -21.63 12.84
N ALA A 708 20.86 -21.16 13.44
CA ALA A 708 20.88 -20.67 14.82
C ALA A 708 20.06 -19.38 14.99
N LEU A 709 20.27 -18.37 14.13
CA LEU A 709 19.50 -17.14 14.14
C LEU A 709 18.02 -17.39 13.88
N TRP A 710 17.71 -18.27 12.92
CA TRP A 710 16.34 -18.67 12.64
C TRP A 710 15.65 -19.28 13.86
N ARG A 711 16.31 -20.22 14.55
CA ARG A 711 15.77 -20.80 15.79
C ARG A 711 15.54 -19.76 16.88
N GLN A 712 16.46 -18.80 17.04
CA GLN A 712 16.31 -17.74 18.05
C GLN A 712 15.12 -16.83 17.74
N CYS A 713 14.95 -16.42 16.49
CA CYS A 713 13.81 -15.61 16.06
C CYS A 713 12.50 -16.39 16.17
N ARG A 714 12.43 -17.65 15.73
CA ARG A 714 11.21 -18.46 15.84
C ARG A 714 10.80 -18.76 17.28
N ALA A 715 11.77 -19.06 18.16
CA ALA A 715 11.53 -19.23 19.59
C ALA A 715 11.02 -17.94 20.27
N LEU A 716 11.12 -16.81 19.57
CA LEU A 716 10.63 -15.51 20.02
C LEU A 716 9.30 -15.13 19.38
N LEU A 717 9.11 -15.36 18.07
CA LEU A 717 7.84 -15.14 17.39
C LEU A 717 6.73 -16.05 17.95
N SER A 718 7.09 -17.24 18.43
CA SER A 718 6.18 -18.13 19.17
C SER A 718 5.79 -17.60 20.56
N ARG A 719 6.47 -16.56 21.06
CA ARG A 719 6.07 -15.82 22.25
C ARG A 719 5.27 -14.62 21.79
N GLU A 720 4.02 -14.86 21.45
CA GLU A 720 3.05 -13.80 21.23
C GLU A 720 3.06 -12.87 22.46
N LEU A 721 3.50 -11.60 22.28
CA LEU A 721 3.28 -10.55 23.29
C LEU A 721 1.78 -10.42 23.59
N PHE A 722 0.96 -10.78 22.60
CA PHE A 722 -0.50 -10.92 22.61
C PHE A 722 -0.91 -12.40 22.38
N SER A 723 -0.72 -13.25 23.39
CA SER A 723 -0.89 -14.72 23.30
C SER A 723 -2.27 -15.22 22.83
N ALA A 724 -2.40 -16.50 22.51
CA ALA A 724 -3.71 -17.13 22.27
C ALA A 724 -4.70 -16.94 23.46
N GLU A 725 -4.21 -16.62 24.66
CA GLU A 725 -5.07 -16.22 25.79
C GLU A 725 -5.72 -14.85 25.59
N THR A 726 -5.14 -13.98 24.77
CA THR A 726 -5.75 -12.72 24.29
C THR A 726 -6.89 -12.94 23.30
N LYS A 727 -7.16 -14.19 22.92
CA LYS A 727 -8.37 -14.56 22.18
C LYS A 727 -9.44 -15.12 23.12
N LYS A 728 -9.15 -15.25 24.43
CA LYS A 728 -10.07 -15.72 25.46
C LYS A 728 -10.56 -14.53 26.29
N PRO A 729 -11.84 -14.11 26.15
CA PRO A 729 -12.38 -12.98 26.89
C PRO A 729 -12.22 -13.05 28.42
N SER A 730 -12.10 -14.26 28.94
CA SER A 730 -11.93 -14.58 30.37
C SER A 730 -10.49 -14.54 30.86
N SER A 731 -9.49 -14.29 30.00
CA SER A 731 -8.10 -14.17 30.43
C SER A 731 -7.83 -12.77 30.98
N ASP A 732 -7.13 -12.69 32.10
CA ASP A 732 -6.65 -11.41 32.65
C ASP A 732 -5.76 -10.65 31.64
N ILE A 733 -5.02 -11.38 30.79
CA ILE A 733 -4.19 -10.79 29.72
C ILE A 733 -5.07 -10.15 28.64
N TYR A 734 -6.23 -10.74 28.32
CA TYR A 734 -7.17 -10.13 27.39
C TYR A 734 -7.74 -8.82 27.92
N GLN A 735 -8.13 -8.78 29.20
CA GLN A 735 -8.63 -7.58 29.84
C GLN A 735 -7.57 -6.47 29.92
N LEU A 736 -6.31 -6.86 30.16
CA LEU A 736 -5.17 -5.94 30.11
C LEU A 736 -5.01 -5.32 28.71
N HIS A 737 -5.16 -6.08 27.64
CA HIS A 737 -5.06 -5.56 26.27
C HIS A 737 -6.24 -4.67 25.88
N LEU A 738 -7.46 -5.03 26.28
CA LEU A 738 -8.61 -4.14 26.11
C LEU A 738 -8.42 -2.83 26.87
N GLY A 739 -7.91 -2.89 28.10
CA GLY A 739 -7.60 -1.70 28.88
C GLY A 739 -6.52 -0.83 28.24
N TYR A 740 -5.47 -1.44 27.67
CA TYR A 740 -4.43 -0.71 26.95
C TYR A 740 -4.94 -0.07 25.64
N LEU A 741 -5.74 -0.79 24.84
CA LEU A 741 -6.37 -0.23 23.64
C LEU A 741 -7.31 0.91 24.00
N LYS A 742 -8.11 0.74 25.07
CA LYS A 742 -9.00 1.79 25.58
C LYS A 742 -8.21 3.03 26.02
N MET A 743 -7.08 2.85 26.70
CA MET A 743 -6.18 3.94 27.05
C MET A 743 -5.72 4.70 25.79
N LEU A 744 -5.33 4.00 24.71
CA LEU A 744 -4.93 4.65 23.45
C LEU A 744 -6.10 5.43 22.80
N GLU A 745 -7.31 4.88 22.82
CA GLU A 745 -8.51 5.59 22.35
C GLU A 745 -8.79 6.86 23.17
N ASP A 746 -8.62 6.80 24.49
CA ASP A 746 -8.80 7.94 25.38
C ASP A 746 -7.74 9.03 25.13
N TYR A 747 -6.49 8.63 24.85
CA TYR A 747 -5.43 9.56 24.41
C TYR A 747 -5.79 10.25 23.09
N LYS A 748 -6.26 9.49 22.10
CA LYS A 748 -6.71 10.03 20.82
C LYS A 748 -7.90 10.99 21.01
N ALA A 749 -8.87 10.61 21.84
CA ALA A 749 -10.04 11.43 22.14
C ALA A 749 -9.66 12.76 22.80
N PHE A 750 -8.77 12.72 23.80
CA PHE A 750 -8.20 13.91 24.43
C PHE A 750 -7.48 14.81 23.40
N HIS A 751 -6.59 14.23 22.60
CA HIS A 751 -5.83 14.99 21.62
C HIS A 751 -6.74 15.68 20.61
N ASN A 752 -7.64 14.92 19.98
CA ASN A 752 -8.50 15.42 18.89
C ASN A 752 -9.61 16.35 19.38
N SER A 753 -10.21 16.03 20.53
CA SER A 753 -11.44 16.69 20.97
C SER A 753 -11.20 17.79 22.00
N ILE A 754 -10.05 17.78 22.69
CA ILE A 754 -9.76 18.71 23.80
C ILE A 754 -8.52 19.55 23.49
N LEU A 755 -7.38 18.90 23.25
CA LEU A 755 -6.10 19.60 23.08
C LEU A 755 -6.06 20.39 21.76
N LEU A 756 -6.45 19.78 20.65
CA LEU A 756 -6.46 20.41 19.32
C LEU A 756 -7.31 21.69 19.27
N PRO A 757 -8.59 21.68 19.70
CA PRO A 757 -9.42 22.89 19.74
C PRO A 757 -8.84 23.97 20.66
N PHE A 758 -8.28 23.58 21.82
CA PHE A 758 -7.59 24.53 22.68
C PHE A 758 -6.40 25.18 21.96
N TRP A 759 -5.50 24.38 21.40
CA TRP A 759 -4.22 24.86 20.87
C TRP A 759 -4.39 25.68 19.59
N ASN A 760 -5.09 25.11 18.61
CA ASN A 760 -5.19 25.69 17.27
C ASN A 760 -6.23 26.80 17.17
N VAL A 761 -7.21 26.82 18.10
CA VAL A 761 -8.33 27.76 18.04
C VAL A 761 -8.32 28.70 19.24
N ALA A 762 -8.52 28.21 20.46
CA ALA A 762 -8.74 29.07 21.62
C ALA A 762 -7.48 29.86 22.03
N ALA A 763 -6.35 29.17 22.21
CA ALA A 763 -5.07 29.76 22.59
C ALA A 763 -4.51 30.66 21.48
N HIS A 764 -4.60 30.21 20.22
CA HIS A 764 -4.24 31.03 19.06
C HIS A 764 -5.05 32.31 18.98
N LYS A 765 -6.39 32.24 19.10
CA LYS A 765 -7.27 33.41 19.08
C LYS A 765 -6.91 34.39 20.20
N LEU A 766 -6.73 33.89 21.42
CA LEU A 766 -6.31 34.72 22.55
C LEU A 766 -4.96 35.39 22.29
N TRP A 767 -3.99 34.69 21.68
CA TRP A 767 -2.73 35.30 21.28
C TRP A 767 -2.96 36.42 20.26
N GLN A 768 -3.80 36.23 19.23
CA GLN A 768 -4.08 37.29 18.25
C GLN A 768 -4.67 38.55 18.91
N GLU A 769 -5.49 38.40 19.95
CA GLU A 769 -6.08 39.51 20.71
C GLU A 769 -5.06 40.31 21.55
N TYR A 770 -3.94 39.68 21.94
CA TYR A 770 -2.95 40.26 22.84
C TYR A 770 -1.60 40.56 22.16
N ARG A 771 -1.31 39.98 20.98
CA ARG A 771 0.00 40.05 20.32
C ARG A 771 0.52 41.47 20.15
N GLU A 772 -0.32 42.43 19.76
CA GLU A 772 0.12 43.81 19.49
C GLU A 772 0.55 44.53 20.78
N ARG A 773 -0.14 44.24 21.88
CA ARG A 773 0.17 44.79 23.21
C ARG A 773 1.42 44.14 23.80
N LEU A 774 1.59 42.84 23.59
CA LEU A 774 2.72 42.07 24.12
C LEU A 774 4.01 42.29 23.32
N LEU A 775 3.92 42.45 21.99
CA LEU A 775 5.06 42.69 21.10
C LEU A 775 5.37 44.19 20.90
N SER A 776 4.67 45.08 21.59
CA SER A 776 4.93 46.52 21.56
C SER A 776 6.39 46.82 21.96
N PRO A 777 7.07 47.79 21.33
CA PRO A 777 8.46 48.14 21.63
C PRO A 777 8.70 48.74 23.04
N GLU A 778 7.68 48.81 23.88
CA GLU A 778 7.86 49.17 25.30
C GLU A 778 8.79 48.18 26.01
N ALA A 779 9.59 48.68 26.95
CA ALA A 779 10.45 47.82 27.75
C ALA A 779 9.60 46.74 28.47
N PRO A 780 10.00 45.46 28.53
CA PRO A 780 9.25 44.41 29.21
C PRO A 780 9.00 44.65 30.72
N ASN A 781 9.59 45.71 31.28
CA ASN A 781 9.34 46.16 32.65
C ASN A 781 8.30 47.29 32.74
N SER A 782 7.68 47.72 31.63
CA SER A 782 6.63 48.75 31.64
C SER A 782 5.41 48.24 32.43
N ALA A 783 4.68 49.18 33.06
CA ALA A 783 3.45 48.81 33.76
C ALA A 783 2.38 48.27 32.79
N ALA A 784 2.34 48.81 31.57
CA ALA A 784 1.39 48.39 30.53
C ALA A 784 1.70 46.99 29.96
N TYR A 785 2.98 46.66 29.76
CA TYR A 785 3.40 45.30 29.41
C TYR A 785 3.03 44.32 30.54
N ARG A 786 3.41 44.62 31.78
CA ARG A 786 3.14 43.75 32.94
C ARG A 786 1.64 43.50 33.14
N GLN A 787 0.80 44.51 32.95
CA GLN A 787 -0.65 44.34 33.02
C GLN A 787 -1.17 43.47 31.87
N SER A 788 -0.74 43.73 30.62
CA SER A 788 -1.16 42.95 29.45
C SER A 788 -0.71 41.49 29.53
N ALA A 789 0.52 41.25 29.99
CA ALA A 789 1.08 39.92 30.21
C ALA A 789 0.32 39.18 31.31
N LYS A 790 -0.01 39.85 32.43
CA LYS A 790 -0.82 39.28 33.51
C LYS A 790 -2.21 38.88 33.01
N ASP A 791 -2.92 39.79 32.34
CA ASP A 791 -4.27 39.53 31.82
C ASP A 791 -4.27 38.38 30.79
N TYR A 792 -3.28 38.36 29.89
CA TYR A 792 -3.11 37.29 28.91
C TYR A 792 -2.82 35.95 29.61
N ARG A 793 -1.92 35.92 30.59
CA ARG A 793 -1.59 34.73 31.38
C ARG A 793 -2.81 34.16 32.09
N GLU A 794 -3.58 35.00 32.78
CA GLU A 794 -4.78 34.57 33.51
C GLU A 794 -5.82 33.95 32.56
N LYS A 795 -6.07 34.60 31.43
CA LYS A 795 -7.00 34.07 30.41
C LYS A 795 -6.49 32.79 29.75
N LEU A 796 -5.20 32.72 29.45
CA LEU A 796 -4.60 31.54 28.83
C LEU A 796 -4.65 30.33 29.78
N LEU A 797 -4.37 30.54 31.07
CA LEU A 797 -4.49 29.50 32.10
C LEU A 797 -5.94 29.06 32.30
N ALA A 798 -6.90 29.99 32.26
CA ALA A 798 -8.32 29.65 32.32
C ALA A 798 -8.76 28.78 31.12
N LEU A 799 -8.26 29.08 29.91
CA LEU A 799 -8.50 28.25 28.72
C LEU A 799 -7.80 26.88 28.79
N ALA A 800 -6.64 26.80 29.45
CA ALA A 800 -5.87 25.57 29.60
C ALA A 800 -6.41 24.66 30.71
N ALA A 801 -7.18 25.17 31.67
CA ALA A 801 -7.65 24.40 32.82
C ALA A 801 -8.45 23.14 32.46
N PRO A 802 -9.42 23.16 31.50
CA PRO A 802 -10.12 21.94 31.09
C PRO A 802 -9.20 20.92 30.40
N VAL A 803 -8.17 21.40 29.68
CA VAL A 803 -7.17 20.55 29.05
C VAL A 803 -6.32 19.85 30.11
N GLU A 804 -5.87 20.60 31.11
CA GLU A 804 -5.11 20.06 32.24
C GLU A 804 -5.93 19.03 33.03
N GLU A 805 -7.19 19.31 33.34
CA GLU A 805 -8.07 18.36 34.05
C GLU A 805 -8.25 17.04 33.27
N ALA A 806 -8.52 17.13 31.97
CA ALA A 806 -8.65 15.95 31.12
C ALA A 806 -7.33 15.17 31.01
N TYR A 807 -6.20 15.88 30.95
CA TYR A 807 -4.88 15.27 30.93
C TYR A 807 -4.55 14.54 32.23
N GLN A 808 -4.92 15.09 33.40
CA GLN A 808 -4.72 14.42 34.69
C GLN A 808 -5.49 13.09 34.78
N ARG A 809 -6.70 13.01 34.20
CA ARG A 809 -7.45 11.74 34.08
C ARG A 809 -6.71 10.71 33.21
N LEU A 810 -6.10 11.14 32.10
CA LEU A 810 -5.29 10.23 31.28
C LEU A 810 -4.05 9.74 32.04
N LEU A 811 -3.41 10.61 32.82
CA LEU A 811 -2.27 10.21 33.65
C LEU A 811 -2.66 9.16 34.70
N SER A 812 -3.86 9.23 35.28
CA SER A 812 -4.33 8.21 36.23
C SER A 812 -4.58 6.87 35.53
N ILE A 813 -5.31 6.86 34.41
CA ILE A 813 -5.56 5.64 33.60
C ILE A 813 -4.24 4.99 33.19
N LYS A 814 -3.29 5.82 32.74
CA LYS A 814 -1.97 5.36 32.35
C LYS A 814 -1.20 4.75 33.52
N LYS A 815 -1.24 5.40 34.69
CA LYS A 815 -0.59 4.88 35.89
C LYS A 815 -1.17 3.52 36.26
N GLU A 816 -2.49 3.40 36.30
CA GLU A 816 -3.18 2.12 36.56
C GLU A 816 -2.74 1.04 35.56
N MET A 817 -2.68 1.37 34.27
CA MET A 817 -2.20 0.44 33.24
C MET A 817 -0.72 0.05 33.44
N GLY A 818 0.11 1.00 33.87
CA GLY A 818 1.52 0.76 34.19
C GLY A 818 1.69 -0.16 35.40
N ASP A 819 0.89 0.05 36.45
CA ASP A 819 0.87 -0.77 37.64
C ASP A 819 0.39 -2.19 37.30
N LEU A 820 -0.65 -2.32 36.45
CA LEU A 820 -1.13 -3.61 35.93
C LEU A 820 -0.06 -4.38 35.14
N LEU A 821 0.59 -3.73 34.17
CA LEU A 821 1.69 -4.35 33.41
C LEU A 821 2.86 -4.78 34.29
N SER A 822 3.14 -4.04 35.38
CA SER A 822 4.24 -4.36 36.29
C SER A 822 3.97 -5.57 37.19
N THR A 823 2.69 -5.87 37.46
CA THR A 823 2.25 -6.89 38.42
C THR A 823 1.85 -8.21 37.76
N HIS A 824 1.56 -8.23 36.47
CA HIS A 824 1.06 -9.41 35.76
C HIS A 824 2.18 -10.38 35.31
N ARG A 825 2.29 -11.57 35.94
CA ARG A 825 3.08 -12.72 35.46
C ARG A 825 2.13 -13.72 34.79
N PRO A 826 2.38 -14.18 33.54
CA PRO A 826 3.67 -14.29 32.87
C PRO A 826 3.72 -13.38 31.64
N SER A 827 3.61 -12.06 31.80
CA SER A 827 3.76 -11.19 30.64
C SER A 827 5.22 -11.27 30.13
N PRO A 828 5.47 -11.67 28.88
CA PRO A 828 6.81 -11.58 28.27
C PRO A 828 7.28 -10.13 28.15
N VAL A 829 6.37 -9.16 28.38
CA VAL A 829 6.64 -7.74 28.54
C VAL A 829 7.39 -7.52 29.86
N ALA A 830 8.71 -7.67 29.83
CA ALA A 830 9.58 -7.36 30.97
C ALA A 830 9.63 -5.85 31.30
N SER A 831 8.89 -5.00 30.59
CA SER A 831 8.79 -3.58 30.93
C SER A 831 7.96 -3.41 32.19
N LYS A 832 8.64 -3.19 33.32
CA LYS A 832 8.00 -2.79 34.58
C LYS A 832 7.31 -1.41 34.54
N ARG A 833 7.21 -0.77 33.36
CA ARG A 833 6.75 0.61 33.17
C ARG A 833 6.15 0.82 31.78
N ILE A 834 5.01 1.53 31.73
CA ILE A 834 4.48 2.19 30.52
C ILE A 834 5.14 3.56 30.47
N VAL A 835 6.35 3.64 29.95
CA VAL A 835 7.06 4.92 29.89
C VAL A 835 6.56 5.73 28.71
N GLN A 836 6.17 6.98 28.97
CA GLN A 836 5.86 7.93 27.92
C GLN A 836 6.86 7.87 26.77
N GLY A 837 6.33 7.72 25.57
CA GLY A 837 7.02 8.15 24.36
C GLY A 837 7.38 9.64 24.48
N ARG A 838 8.61 9.91 24.92
CA ARG A 838 9.36 11.12 24.57
C ARG A 838 10.84 10.78 24.61
N ARG A 839 11.52 10.82 23.46
CA ARG A 839 12.88 11.39 23.39
C ARG A 839 13.52 11.66 22.03
N SER A 840 12.73 11.75 20.95
CA SER A 840 13.06 12.62 19.82
C SER A 840 12.07 13.80 19.81
N SER A 841 12.45 14.92 19.23
CA SER A 841 11.83 16.25 19.32
C SER A 841 10.38 16.41 18.82
N LEU A 842 9.58 15.34 18.70
CA LEU A 842 8.29 15.35 17.98
C LEU A 842 7.08 14.86 18.78
N LEU A 843 7.19 14.52 20.07
CA LEU A 843 6.11 13.82 20.79
C LEU A 843 5.11 14.76 21.48
N PHE A 844 3.84 14.64 21.08
CA PHE A 844 2.75 15.61 21.23
C PHE A 844 2.15 15.75 22.63
N GLU A 845 2.07 14.67 23.41
CA GLU A 845 1.39 14.64 24.72
C GLU A 845 2.05 15.53 25.78
N TYR A 846 3.35 15.76 25.64
CA TYR A 846 4.19 16.52 26.58
C TYR A 846 4.61 17.90 26.08
N TYR A 847 4.50 18.15 24.77
CA TYR A 847 4.85 19.42 24.14
C TYR A 847 3.97 20.52 24.70
N TRP A 848 2.66 20.34 24.59
CA TRP A 848 1.74 21.42 24.84
C TRP A 848 1.89 22.01 26.26
N ARG A 849 2.07 21.16 27.29
CA ARG A 849 2.25 21.58 28.68
C ARG A 849 3.62 22.22 28.91
N GLN A 850 4.70 21.65 28.38
CA GLN A 850 6.05 22.21 28.52
C GLN A 850 6.21 23.52 27.73
N ASP A 851 5.68 23.60 26.52
CA ASP A 851 5.73 24.80 25.71
C ASP A 851 4.78 25.87 26.21
N LEU A 852 3.65 25.49 26.82
CA LEU A 852 2.82 26.42 27.59
C LEU A 852 3.60 26.97 28.80
N ILE A 853 4.23 26.11 29.60
CA ILE A 853 5.04 26.55 30.76
C ILE A 853 6.22 27.43 30.31
N LYS A 854 6.94 27.01 29.28
CA LYS A 854 8.07 27.75 28.69
C LYS A 854 7.60 29.11 28.20
N HIS A 855 6.49 29.16 27.48
CA HIS A 855 5.86 30.40 27.02
C HIS A 855 5.45 31.30 28.18
N LEU A 856 4.80 30.75 29.22
CA LEU A 856 4.43 31.52 30.41
C LEU A 856 5.65 32.08 31.16
N LYS A 857 6.75 31.33 31.21
CA LYS A 857 8.02 31.80 31.78
C LYS A 857 8.66 32.89 30.93
N ASN A 858 8.67 32.69 29.62
CA ASN A 858 9.17 33.66 28.64
C ASN A 858 8.38 34.97 28.70
N LEU A 859 7.05 34.87 28.84
CA LEU A 859 6.12 35.96 29.08
C LEU A 859 6.45 36.71 30.40
N ASP A 860 6.63 35.98 31.50
CA ASP A 860 7.01 36.59 32.80
C ASP A 860 8.37 37.31 32.72
N GLN A 861 9.27 36.84 31.85
CA GLN A 861 10.62 37.39 31.66
C GLN A 861 10.72 38.45 30.56
N GLY A 862 9.67 38.62 29.76
CA GLY A 862 9.72 39.51 28.59
C GLY A 862 10.68 39.06 27.49
N ARG A 863 10.99 37.77 27.39
CA ARG A 863 11.98 37.21 26.45
C ARG A 863 11.33 36.12 25.62
N ASP A 864 11.48 36.17 24.30
CA ASP A 864 10.99 35.13 23.40
C ASP A 864 9.50 34.81 23.65
N ILE A 865 8.70 35.87 23.69
CA ILE A 865 7.29 35.87 24.10
C ILE A 865 6.34 35.36 23.02
N THR A 866 6.86 34.87 21.90
CA THR A 866 6.07 34.33 20.80
C THR A 866 5.68 32.90 21.16
N PRO A 867 4.39 32.59 21.37
CA PRO A 867 3.98 31.24 21.71
C PRO A 867 4.15 30.30 20.51
N PRO A 868 4.25 29.00 20.76
CA PRO A 868 4.27 27.99 19.72
C PRO A 868 3.00 27.99 18.85
N PHE A 869 1.83 28.26 19.42
CA PHE A 869 0.55 28.37 18.70
C PHE A 869 0.33 29.75 18.04
N SER A 870 1.37 30.57 17.88
CA SER A 870 1.25 31.92 17.29
C SER A 870 0.97 31.91 15.79
N SER A 871 1.40 30.86 15.08
CA SER A 871 1.26 30.68 13.63
C SER A 871 0.71 29.31 13.29
N ARG A 872 0.24 29.14 12.04
CA ARG A 872 -0.24 27.85 11.52
C ARG A 872 0.85 26.78 11.49
N GLU A 873 2.12 27.17 11.44
CA GLU A 873 3.25 26.22 11.43
C GLU A 873 3.40 25.52 12.79
N GLY A 874 2.98 26.16 13.88
CA GLY A 874 2.94 25.55 15.21
C GLY A 874 1.58 24.95 15.59
N PHE A 875 0.69 24.76 14.60
CA PHE A 875 -0.58 24.07 14.84
C PHE A 875 -0.37 22.58 14.97
N LEU A 876 -1.15 22.01 15.88
CA LEU A 876 -1.28 20.59 16.12
C LEU A 876 -2.04 19.95 14.94
N SER A 877 -1.68 18.72 14.54
CA SER A 877 -2.44 17.90 13.59
C SER A 877 -3.29 16.84 14.31
N PRO A 878 -4.44 16.41 13.76
CA PRO A 878 -5.23 15.30 14.32
C PRO A 878 -4.44 14.00 14.44
N MET A 879 -4.77 13.20 15.46
CA MET A 879 -4.35 11.80 15.58
C MET A 879 -5.35 10.92 14.83
N ASP A 880 -4.85 10.10 13.92
CA ASP A 880 -5.65 9.23 13.05
C ASP A 880 -6.21 7.98 13.73
#